data_AF-A0A7K1X1Q6-F1
#
_entry.id   AF-A0A7K1X1Q6-F1
#
_cell.length_a   1.000
_cell.length_b   1.000
_cell.length_c   1.000
_cell.angle_alpha   90.00
_cell.angle_beta   90.00
_cell.angle_gamma   90.00
#
_symmetry.space_group_name_H-M   'P 1'
#
loop_
_entity.id
_entity.type
_entity.pdbx_description
1 polymer ?
#
loop_
_entity_poly.entity_id
_entity_poly.type
_entity_poly.pdbx_seq_one_letter_code
_entity_poly.pdbx_strand_id
1 'polypeptide(L)'
;MGALLQNTIFGRNKNVFVSTWRTSNVSTGSSTSTQIKLPLVSSGTYNFTVDWGDGTSNKITTWNQTQVTHTYTVAGDYIIKINGTCTGWQFNNAGDRAKLLSIQSWGKFKLGASLFNHFQGCYNLNLSNVSDILDLTGTTSISGLFAGCSSLTTIGRINEWNVSSVATMTSVFSGASSFNQNIGSWNVSAVTNFSYMFTGTNVFNNGGSETINNWTINNTATVLMNGMFSGASVFNQPIGSWNISKVSNMSQMFFNASIFNQPIDSWDTSAVTNMSQMFQAAFNFNQNISSWNVSNVISFSSMFRGATAFNNGASPNINNWTINTISNVSLDSMFFSASNFNQPIGSWNTVAVTSISAMFYGATSFNQPLENWNIRNVTTIANTFNGATSFNQNIGSWDVSKVLNFANTFQSASTFNNGGSNTINNWNTTKVTIMSNMFYNARSFNQNIGSWDLSNTTNLNRMFGVAISFNNGGNNSINNWDTSAVTDMSQLFLQATNFNQPLNLWNVGNVTNMSAMFQSTKSFNQNIGSWNVSNVTTFNSMFSGAEAFNNGGSPDINNWNLKTTGSINLNAMFQGGGGDSQMIFNQPIGNWNTIAVTDMSNMFQKTGNGFHFFNQPIGNWNTSNVTNMSNMFRQGGTDGGAFNQNLGNWNVSKVLNFSGMFLGARQFNNGGSPDINNWILAKTGNINMSQMFANINMHNLTTFNQPIGNWNTSAVTNMSQMFGATAGSVAFNQDIGNWNISNVIDLNGFMTGKTPSSFSASNLDAIYKGWSSRPIKTPITINFGTAKYTSASSAGRALLTGSPNNWVITDGGI
;
A
#
# COMPACT_ATOMS: atom_id res chain seq x y z
N MET A 1 9.95 -37.05 -53.22
CA MET A 1 11.14 -36.74 -54.04
C MET A 1 11.90 -35.46 -53.64
N GLY A 2 11.35 -34.57 -52.78
CA GLY A 2 12.06 -33.34 -52.35
C GLY A 2 13.17 -33.49 -51.29
N ALA A 3 13.22 -34.61 -50.56
CA ALA A 3 14.25 -34.84 -49.51
C ALA A 3 15.63 -35.24 -50.06
N LEU A 4 15.71 -35.72 -51.31
CA LEU A 4 16.96 -36.13 -51.96
C LEU A 4 17.66 -34.98 -52.72
N LEU A 5 16.97 -33.85 -52.93
CA LEU A 5 17.48 -32.69 -53.66
C LEU A 5 18.15 -31.63 -52.76
N GLN A 6 17.93 -31.65 -51.44
CA GLN A 6 18.63 -30.72 -50.52
C GLN A 6 20.11 -31.07 -50.28
N ASN A 7 20.52 -32.33 -50.51
CA ASN A 7 21.91 -32.75 -50.30
C ASN A 7 22.85 -32.43 -51.46
N THR A 8 22.34 -32.01 -52.63
CA THR A 8 23.14 -31.87 -53.86
C THR A 8 23.35 -30.44 -54.35
N ILE A 9 22.60 -29.43 -53.87
CA ILE A 9 22.69 -28.06 -54.39
C ILE A 9 23.57 -27.12 -53.53
N PHE A 10 23.84 -27.44 -52.25
CA PHE A 10 24.80 -26.70 -51.42
C PHE A 10 25.92 -27.62 -50.92
N GLY A 11 26.84 -27.98 -51.80
CA GLY A 11 27.98 -28.82 -51.46
C GLY A 11 28.90 -28.22 -50.41
N ARG A 12 28.96 -28.82 -49.21
CA ARG A 12 30.13 -28.94 -48.33
C ARG A 12 29.98 -30.21 -47.48
N ASN A 13 30.97 -31.10 -47.51
CA ASN A 13 31.01 -32.30 -46.69
C ASN A 13 30.92 -31.95 -45.18
N LYS A 14 29.84 -32.36 -44.51
CA LYS A 14 29.65 -32.25 -43.05
C LYS A 14 30.65 -33.17 -42.33
N ASN A 15 31.83 -32.67 -41.99
CA ASN A 15 32.88 -33.53 -41.43
C ASN A 15 33.04 -33.41 -39.91
N VAL A 16 33.11 -32.20 -39.34
CA VAL A 16 33.57 -32.00 -37.95
C VAL A 16 32.73 -30.95 -37.23
N PHE A 17 32.28 -31.26 -36.01
CA PHE A 17 31.73 -30.28 -35.09
C PHE A 17 32.88 -29.50 -34.45
N VAL A 18 32.90 -28.17 -34.60
CA VAL A 18 34.01 -27.31 -34.15
C VAL A 18 33.46 -26.26 -33.20
N SER A 19 34.00 -26.21 -31.99
CA SER A 19 33.55 -25.31 -30.93
C SER A 19 34.73 -24.73 -30.16
N THR A 20 34.56 -23.53 -29.62
CA THR A 20 35.58 -22.85 -28.79
C THR A 20 35.09 -22.80 -27.35
N TRP A 21 35.97 -23.14 -26.42
CA TRP A 21 35.67 -23.25 -25.01
C TRP A 21 36.74 -22.55 -24.17
N ARG A 22 36.35 -21.93 -23.06
CA ARG A 22 37.25 -21.32 -22.09
C ARG A 22 37.24 -22.09 -20.77
N THR A 23 38.35 -22.74 -20.43
CA THR A 23 38.41 -23.59 -19.23
C THR A 23 38.23 -22.79 -17.93
N SER A 24 38.68 -21.54 -17.91
CA SER A 24 38.65 -20.66 -16.73
C SER A 24 37.25 -20.17 -16.35
N ASN A 25 36.24 -20.31 -17.22
CA ASN A 25 34.85 -19.95 -16.93
C ASN A 25 34.19 -20.99 -16.02
N VAL A 26 34.56 -21.01 -14.75
CA VAL A 26 33.97 -21.92 -13.76
C VAL A 26 32.63 -21.40 -13.27
N SER A 27 31.69 -22.32 -13.06
CA SER A 27 30.38 -22.05 -12.46
C SER A 27 29.99 -23.20 -11.55
N THR A 28 28.99 -23.01 -10.69
CA THR A 28 28.53 -24.08 -9.80
C THR A 28 28.18 -25.34 -10.61
N GLY A 29 28.81 -26.46 -10.26
CA GLY A 29 28.64 -27.76 -10.93
C GLY A 29 29.46 -27.97 -12.20
N SER A 30 30.30 -27.01 -12.62
CA SER A 30 31.26 -27.19 -13.72
C SER A 30 32.50 -27.98 -13.28
N SER A 31 33.25 -28.48 -14.25
CA SER A 31 34.61 -28.98 -14.05
C SER A 31 35.58 -27.85 -13.64
N THR A 32 36.79 -28.18 -13.22
CA THR A 32 37.79 -27.22 -12.70
C THR A 32 38.27 -26.22 -13.78
N SER A 33 39.00 -25.18 -13.38
CA SER A 33 39.45 -24.10 -14.28
C SER A 33 40.43 -24.52 -15.39
N THR A 34 40.92 -25.77 -15.34
CA THR A 34 41.79 -26.38 -16.36
C THR A 34 41.13 -27.58 -17.03
N GLN A 35 39.82 -27.76 -16.86
CA GLN A 35 39.09 -28.90 -17.42
C GLN A 35 37.97 -28.47 -18.36
N ILE A 36 37.64 -29.35 -19.31
CA ILE A 36 36.38 -29.32 -20.07
C ILE A 36 35.75 -30.70 -20.01
N LYS A 37 34.47 -30.74 -19.69
CA LYS A 37 33.60 -31.92 -19.70
C LYS A 37 32.52 -31.74 -20.77
N LEU A 38 32.47 -32.65 -21.73
CA LEU A 38 31.42 -32.64 -22.74
C LEU A 38 30.05 -33.01 -22.10
N PRO A 39 28.95 -32.33 -22.47
CA PRO A 39 27.63 -32.52 -21.86
C PRO A 39 26.87 -33.70 -22.51
N LEU A 40 27.50 -34.87 -22.51
CA LEU A 40 26.92 -36.10 -23.06
C LEU A 40 25.89 -36.71 -22.10
N VAL A 41 24.84 -37.32 -22.65
CA VAL A 41 23.74 -37.94 -21.90
C VAL A 41 23.67 -39.46 -22.10
N SER A 42 23.07 -40.16 -21.13
CA SER A 42 22.96 -41.62 -21.15
C SER A 42 22.15 -42.19 -22.32
N SER A 43 21.17 -41.45 -22.82
CA SER A 43 20.33 -41.85 -23.96
C SER A 43 20.93 -41.55 -25.33
N GLY A 44 22.13 -40.97 -25.37
CA GLY A 44 22.78 -40.61 -26.63
C GLY A 44 23.51 -41.77 -27.30
N THR A 45 23.92 -41.56 -28.55
CA THR A 45 24.69 -42.51 -29.35
C THR A 45 26.01 -41.88 -29.76
N TYR A 46 27.11 -42.54 -29.41
CA TYR A 46 28.45 -41.98 -29.53
C TYR A 46 29.38 -42.95 -30.25
N ASN A 47 30.06 -42.44 -31.27
CA ASN A 47 31.18 -43.10 -31.93
C ASN A 47 32.00 -42.02 -32.62
N PHE A 48 32.70 -41.20 -31.84
CA PHE A 48 33.43 -40.04 -32.33
C PHE A 48 34.84 -39.96 -31.74
N THR A 49 35.73 -39.26 -32.42
CA THR A 49 37.02 -38.83 -31.89
C THR A 49 36.94 -37.34 -31.58
N VAL A 50 37.32 -36.96 -30.38
CA VAL A 50 37.47 -35.56 -29.96
C VAL A 50 38.95 -35.19 -29.97
N ASP A 51 39.29 -34.14 -30.70
CA ASP A 51 40.56 -33.41 -30.60
C ASP A 51 40.32 -32.22 -29.67
N TRP A 52 41.07 -32.18 -28.57
CA TRP A 52 40.88 -31.22 -27.48
C TRP A 52 41.53 -29.86 -27.75
N GLY A 53 42.25 -29.71 -28.86
CA GLY A 53 42.89 -28.45 -29.26
C GLY A 53 44.25 -28.20 -28.61
N ASP A 54 44.78 -29.15 -27.84
CA ASP A 54 46.10 -29.11 -27.19
C ASP A 54 47.08 -30.18 -27.73
N GLY A 55 46.75 -30.77 -28.89
CA GLY A 55 47.51 -31.86 -29.50
C GLY A 55 47.08 -33.25 -29.02
N THR A 56 46.15 -33.35 -28.05
CA THR A 56 45.61 -34.63 -27.59
C THR A 56 44.26 -34.95 -28.23
N SER A 57 43.97 -36.24 -28.39
CA SER A 57 42.67 -36.70 -28.88
C SER A 57 42.24 -38.01 -28.21
N ASN A 58 40.93 -38.22 -28.10
CA ASN A 58 40.36 -39.44 -27.53
C ASN A 58 39.18 -39.95 -28.34
N LYS A 59 39.02 -41.28 -28.37
CA LYS A 59 37.84 -41.94 -28.91
C LYS A 59 36.77 -42.03 -27.83
N ILE A 60 35.56 -41.55 -28.12
CA ILE A 60 34.40 -41.61 -27.24
C ILE A 60 33.32 -42.51 -27.88
N THR A 61 32.91 -43.54 -27.13
CA THR A 61 31.87 -44.51 -27.50
C THR A 61 30.73 -44.61 -26.48
N THR A 62 30.89 -44.11 -25.25
CA THR A 62 29.82 -44.02 -24.25
C THR A 62 29.85 -42.67 -23.51
N TRP A 63 28.72 -42.26 -22.92
CA TRP A 63 28.53 -40.92 -22.33
C TRP A 63 29.34 -40.67 -21.04
N ASN A 64 29.72 -41.73 -20.32
CA ASN A 64 30.34 -41.68 -19.00
C ASN A 64 31.79 -42.17 -19.00
N GLN A 65 32.43 -42.27 -20.16
CA GLN A 65 33.85 -42.64 -20.23
C GLN A 65 34.68 -41.56 -19.54
N THR A 66 35.78 -41.96 -18.90
CA THR A 66 36.64 -41.02 -18.17
C THR A 66 37.14 -39.90 -19.07
N GLN A 67 37.42 -40.22 -20.34
CA GLN A 67 37.86 -39.28 -21.37
C GLN A 67 36.79 -38.29 -21.83
N VAL A 68 35.55 -38.33 -21.33
CA VAL A 68 34.54 -37.27 -21.58
C VAL A 68 34.91 -35.97 -20.86
N THR A 69 35.78 -36.04 -19.85
CA THR A 69 36.42 -34.90 -19.19
C THR A 69 37.89 -34.88 -19.55
N HIS A 70 38.36 -33.75 -20.08
CA HIS A 70 39.78 -33.53 -20.41
C HIS A 70 40.41 -32.51 -19.47
N THR A 71 41.68 -32.70 -19.15
CA THR A 71 42.45 -31.81 -18.26
C THR A 71 43.62 -31.22 -19.04
N TYR A 72 43.64 -29.90 -19.15
CA TYR A 72 44.67 -29.10 -19.78
C TYR A 72 45.78 -28.75 -18.80
N THR A 73 46.99 -28.50 -19.31
CA THR A 73 48.14 -28.07 -18.49
C THR A 73 48.02 -26.64 -17.98
N VAL A 74 47.36 -25.76 -18.74
CA VAL A 74 47.12 -24.35 -18.41
C VAL A 74 45.66 -24.02 -18.68
N ALA A 75 45.10 -23.06 -17.96
CA ALA A 75 43.77 -22.56 -18.27
C ALA A 75 43.81 -21.69 -19.55
N GLY A 76 42.81 -21.81 -20.42
CA GLY A 76 42.83 -21.07 -21.68
C GLY A 76 41.61 -21.30 -22.54
N ASP A 77 41.69 -20.76 -23.76
CA ASP A 77 40.70 -20.93 -24.81
C ASP A 77 41.16 -22.05 -25.75
N TYR A 78 40.32 -23.06 -25.92
CA TYR A 78 40.61 -24.26 -26.71
C TYR A 78 39.57 -24.47 -27.80
N ILE A 79 40.04 -24.83 -29.00
CA ILE A 79 39.18 -25.22 -30.12
C ILE A 79 39.03 -26.74 -30.09
N ILE A 80 37.84 -27.20 -29.71
CA ILE A 80 37.48 -28.60 -29.65
C ILE A 80 36.85 -29.03 -30.96
N LYS A 81 37.35 -30.13 -31.53
CA LYS A 81 36.88 -30.72 -32.78
C LYS A 81 36.36 -32.14 -32.54
N ILE A 82 35.09 -32.38 -32.84
CA ILE A 82 34.45 -33.70 -32.73
C ILE A 82 34.19 -34.26 -34.13
N ASN A 83 34.80 -35.41 -34.45
CA ASN A 83 34.65 -36.10 -35.72
C ASN A 83 34.06 -37.50 -35.51
N GLY A 84 32.86 -37.74 -36.05
CA GLY A 84 32.13 -39.01 -35.94
C GLY A 84 30.71 -38.81 -35.43
N THR A 85 30.08 -39.88 -34.96
CA THR A 85 28.69 -39.83 -34.49
C THR A 85 28.62 -39.27 -33.09
N CYS A 86 28.01 -38.09 -32.93
CA CYS A 86 27.69 -37.48 -31.63
C CYS A 86 26.21 -37.08 -31.63
N THR A 87 25.38 -37.99 -31.13
CA THR A 87 23.93 -37.76 -30.97
C THR A 87 23.61 -37.76 -29.48
N GLY A 88 23.15 -36.61 -28.97
CA GLY A 88 22.80 -36.45 -27.56
C GLY A 88 23.74 -35.51 -26.82
N TRP A 89 23.22 -34.33 -26.50
CA TRP A 89 23.99 -33.22 -25.95
C TRP A 89 23.08 -32.34 -25.10
N GLN A 90 23.35 -32.18 -23.82
CA GLN A 90 22.44 -31.47 -22.94
C GLN A 90 23.17 -30.82 -21.77
N PHE A 91 23.19 -29.49 -21.74
CA PHE A 91 23.64 -28.75 -20.57
C PHE A 91 22.58 -28.70 -19.48
N ASN A 92 21.30 -28.46 -19.83
CA ASN A 92 20.21 -28.34 -18.86
C ASN A 92 20.53 -27.39 -17.68
N ASN A 93 21.14 -26.24 -17.98
CA ASN A 93 21.64 -25.28 -17.00
C ASN A 93 22.65 -25.85 -15.97
N ALA A 94 23.39 -26.89 -16.33
CA ALA A 94 24.41 -27.54 -15.49
C ALA A 94 25.76 -27.66 -16.24
N GLY A 95 26.76 -28.22 -15.54
CA GLY A 95 28.06 -28.54 -16.11
C GLY A 95 28.80 -27.32 -16.69
N ASP A 96 29.54 -27.56 -17.76
CA ASP A 96 30.47 -26.60 -18.36
C ASP A 96 29.80 -25.58 -19.29
N ARG A 97 28.51 -25.28 -19.08
CA ARG A 97 27.71 -24.36 -19.92
C ARG A 97 28.34 -22.97 -20.08
N ALA A 98 28.98 -22.46 -19.02
CA ALA A 98 29.66 -21.16 -19.03
C ALA A 98 30.96 -21.17 -19.86
N LYS A 99 31.54 -22.36 -20.08
CA LYS A 99 32.80 -22.55 -20.79
C LYS A 99 32.63 -22.56 -22.30
N LEU A 100 31.48 -23.00 -22.83
CA LEU A 100 31.22 -22.97 -24.26
C LEU A 100 31.03 -21.52 -24.74
N LEU A 101 31.95 -21.03 -25.57
CA LEU A 101 31.96 -19.66 -26.09
C LEU A 101 31.34 -19.56 -27.48
N SER A 102 31.64 -20.49 -28.39
CA SER A 102 31.13 -20.42 -29.77
C SER A 102 31.13 -21.76 -30.48
N ILE A 103 30.33 -21.86 -31.55
CA ILE A 103 30.33 -22.99 -32.49
C ILE A 103 30.61 -22.44 -33.88
N GLN A 104 31.62 -23.00 -34.54
CA GLN A 104 32.08 -22.59 -35.87
C GLN A 104 31.54 -23.51 -36.98
N SER A 105 31.25 -24.77 -36.63
CA SER A 105 30.67 -25.78 -37.51
C SER A 105 29.90 -26.81 -36.69
N TRP A 106 28.68 -27.16 -37.09
CA TRP A 106 27.86 -28.22 -36.51
C TRP A 106 28.34 -29.61 -36.94
N GLY A 107 28.86 -29.78 -38.15
CA GLY A 107 29.38 -31.06 -38.64
C GLY A 107 28.33 -32.18 -38.60
N LYS A 108 28.69 -33.33 -38.00
CA LYS A 108 27.81 -34.51 -37.85
C LYS A 108 27.03 -34.53 -36.53
N PHE A 109 27.08 -33.44 -35.77
CA PHE A 109 26.38 -33.30 -34.50
C PHE A 109 24.87 -33.43 -34.67
N LYS A 110 24.21 -34.18 -33.78
CA LYS A 110 22.76 -34.29 -33.72
C LYS A 110 22.24 -34.06 -32.31
N LEU A 111 21.14 -33.33 -32.22
CA LEU A 111 20.45 -33.05 -30.97
C LEU A 111 19.83 -34.31 -30.34
N GLY A 112 19.45 -35.30 -31.16
CA GLY A 112 18.64 -36.45 -30.74
C GLY A 112 17.13 -36.16 -30.87
N ALA A 113 16.32 -37.22 -30.96
CA ALA A 113 14.89 -37.07 -31.28
C ALA A 113 14.06 -36.43 -30.16
N SER A 114 14.29 -36.83 -28.91
CA SER A 114 13.45 -36.48 -27.75
C SER A 114 14.21 -35.77 -26.61
N LEU A 115 15.39 -35.22 -26.89
CA LEU A 115 16.17 -34.44 -25.93
C LEU A 115 15.75 -32.96 -25.96
N PHE A 116 16.07 -32.23 -24.89
CA PHE A 116 15.72 -30.82 -24.69
C PHE A 116 16.86 -30.08 -23.99
N ASN A 117 16.79 -28.75 -23.90
CA ASN A 117 17.73 -27.91 -23.16
C ASN A 117 19.20 -28.07 -23.59
N HIS A 118 19.45 -28.28 -24.88
CA HIS A 118 20.78 -28.63 -25.40
C HIS A 118 21.84 -27.59 -25.05
N PHE A 119 21.56 -26.29 -25.26
CA PHE A 119 22.44 -25.18 -24.90
C PHE A 119 21.91 -24.33 -23.73
N GLN A 120 20.97 -24.86 -22.94
CA GLN A 120 20.38 -24.09 -21.87
C GLN A 120 21.43 -23.58 -20.86
N GLY A 121 21.41 -22.28 -20.60
CA GLY A 121 22.29 -21.59 -19.66
C GLY A 121 23.69 -21.31 -20.20
N CYS A 122 23.95 -21.52 -21.50
CA CYS A 122 25.21 -21.13 -22.14
C CYS A 122 25.23 -19.61 -22.39
N TYR A 123 25.26 -18.82 -21.32
CA TYR A 123 25.12 -17.36 -21.38
C TYR A 123 26.26 -16.64 -22.11
N ASN A 124 27.39 -17.30 -22.37
CA ASN A 124 28.51 -16.78 -23.16
C ASN A 124 28.47 -17.19 -24.64
N LEU A 125 27.46 -17.97 -25.07
CA LEU A 125 27.42 -18.58 -26.39
C LEU A 125 27.19 -17.56 -27.52
N ASN A 126 28.12 -17.53 -28.48
CA ASN A 126 28.02 -16.77 -29.73
C ASN A 126 27.99 -17.72 -30.93
N LEU A 127 26.93 -17.63 -31.75
CA LEU A 127 26.71 -18.46 -32.93
C LEU A 127 26.74 -17.68 -34.26
N SER A 128 27.13 -16.41 -34.24
CA SER A 128 27.14 -15.53 -35.42
C SER A 128 27.97 -16.07 -36.60
N ASN A 129 29.08 -16.74 -36.30
CA ASN A 129 30.07 -17.20 -37.29
C ASN A 129 29.93 -18.69 -37.68
N VAL A 130 28.83 -19.36 -37.31
CA VAL A 130 28.65 -20.77 -37.69
C VAL A 130 28.49 -20.90 -39.21
N SER A 131 29.27 -21.79 -39.82
CA SER A 131 29.46 -21.83 -41.28
C SER A 131 28.53 -22.84 -42.00
N ASP A 132 27.90 -23.75 -41.26
CA ASP A 132 27.02 -24.80 -41.76
C ASP A 132 25.66 -24.81 -41.02
N ILE A 133 24.77 -25.71 -41.44
CA ILE A 133 23.41 -25.84 -40.89
C ILE A 133 23.35 -26.99 -39.88
N LEU A 134 22.61 -26.79 -38.79
CA LEU A 134 22.33 -27.84 -37.81
C LEU A 134 21.44 -28.93 -38.45
N ASP A 135 21.85 -30.19 -38.37
CA ASP A 135 21.04 -31.31 -38.85
C ASP A 135 19.93 -31.66 -37.85
N LEU A 136 18.70 -31.24 -38.19
CA LEU A 136 17.50 -31.53 -37.41
C LEU A 136 16.72 -32.75 -37.93
N THR A 137 17.30 -33.54 -38.84
CA THR A 137 16.64 -34.73 -39.38
C THR A 137 16.33 -35.73 -38.25
N GLY A 138 15.05 -36.00 -38.03
CA GLY A 138 14.56 -36.88 -36.96
C GLY A 138 14.36 -36.20 -35.60
N THR A 139 14.63 -34.90 -35.47
CA THR A 139 14.34 -34.13 -34.26
C THR A 139 12.88 -33.68 -34.26
N THR A 140 12.15 -34.01 -33.20
CA THR A 140 10.74 -33.64 -33.01
C THR A 140 10.54 -32.56 -31.96
N SER A 141 11.55 -32.26 -31.15
CA SER A 141 11.53 -31.19 -30.15
C SER A 141 12.86 -30.44 -30.12
N ILE A 142 12.78 -29.11 -30.08
CA ILE A 142 13.93 -28.22 -29.81
C ILE A 142 13.69 -27.41 -28.53
N SER A 143 12.92 -27.98 -27.60
CA SER A 143 12.51 -27.28 -26.38
C SER A 143 13.74 -26.82 -25.59
N GLY A 144 13.75 -25.54 -25.21
CA GLY A 144 14.82 -24.90 -24.45
C GLY A 144 16.18 -24.87 -25.13
N LEU A 145 16.25 -25.03 -26.47
CA LEU A 145 17.50 -25.14 -27.23
C LEU A 145 18.52 -24.06 -26.85
N PHE A 146 18.10 -22.81 -26.70
CA PHE A 146 18.91 -21.64 -26.34
C PHE A 146 18.39 -20.88 -25.11
N ALA A 147 17.65 -21.57 -24.23
CA ALA A 147 17.13 -20.94 -23.03
C ALA A 147 18.26 -20.42 -22.13
N GLY A 148 18.22 -19.15 -21.72
CA GLY A 148 19.23 -18.51 -20.88
C GLY A 148 20.54 -18.17 -21.60
N CYS A 149 20.61 -18.27 -22.93
CA CYS A 149 21.76 -17.80 -23.71
C CYS A 149 21.71 -16.27 -23.87
N SER A 150 21.94 -15.52 -22.79
CA SER A 150 21.74 -14.07 -22.75
C SER A 150 22.63 -13.26 -23.70
N SER A 151 23.81 -13.76 -24.08
CA SER A 151 24.71 -13.12 -25.06
C SER A 151 24.39 -13.46 -26.53
N LEU A 152 23.41 -14.34 -26.78
CA LEU A 152 23.08 -14.79 -28.12
C LEU A 152 22.34 -13.69 -28.89
N THR A 153 22.98 -13.12 -29.91
CA THR A 153 22.38 -12.07 -30.76
C THR A 153 21.92 -12.61 -32.11
N THR A 154 22.79 -13.40 -32.76
CA THR A 154 22.59 -13.99 -34.08
C THR A 154 23.15 -15.41 -34.11
N ILE A 155 22.56 -16.23 -34.96
CA ILE A 155 22.94 -17.59 -35.30
C ILE A 155 23.14 -17.62 -36.82
N GLY A 156 24.36 -17.92 -37.26
CA GLY A 156 24.68 -18.07 -38.68
C GLY A 156 23.76 -19.11 -39.33
N ARG A 157 23.23 -18.78 -40.52
CA ARG A 157 22.41 -19.67 -41.35
C ARG A 157 21.14 -20.23 -40.68
N ILE A 158 20.61 -19.59 -39.62
CA ILE A 158 19.41 -20.07 -38.91
C ILE A 158 18.17 -20.22 -39.80
N ASN A 159 18.05 -19.37 -40.83
CA ASN A 159 16.94 -19.37 -41.77
C ASN A 159 16.98 -20.55 -42.76
N GLU A 160 18.11 -21.26 -42.83
CA GLU A 160 18.29 -22.46 -43.65
C GLU A 160 18.02 -23.76 -42.84
N TRP A 161 17.68 -23.65 -41.56
CA TRP A 161 17.36 -24.80 -40.73
C TRP A 161 16.02 -25.42 -41.15
N ASN A 162 16.02 -26.74 -41.34
CA ASN A 162 14.80 -27.48 -41.60
C ASN A 162 14.09 -27.85 -40.29
N VAL A 163 13.11 -27.05 -39.89
CA VAL A 163 12.30 -27.27 -38.68
C VAL A 163 10.94 -27.93 -38.97
N SER A 164 10.69 -28.41 -40.20
CA SER A 164 9.35 -28.88 -40.61
C SER A 164 8.86 -30.15 -39.90
N SER A 165 9.75 -30.89 -39.22
CA SER A 165 9.41 -32.06 -38.40
C SER A 165 9.30 -31.75 -36.91
N VAL A 166 9.61 -30.52 -36.48
CA VAL A 166 9.58 -30.13 -35.08
C VAL A 166 8.14 -29.91 -34.64
N ALA A 167 7.70 -30.66 -33.64
CA ALA A 167 6.38 -30.55 -33.03
C ALA A 167 6.38 -29.62 -31.79
N THR A 168 7.51 -29.49 -31.09
CA THR A 168 7.59 -28.72 -29.84
C THR A 168 8.72 -27.70 -29.85
N MET A 169 8.35 -26.42 -29.67
CA MET A 169 9.24 -25.25 -29.58
C MET A 169 9.03 -24.50 -28.25
N THR A 170 8.91 -25.24 -27.14
CA THR A 170 8.75 -24.64 -25.81
C THR A 170 10.06 -23.97 -25.38
N SER A 171 10.01 -22.72 -24.92
CA SER A 171 11.14 -22.01 -24.31
C SER A 171 12.42 -21.90 -25.16
N VAL A 172 12.35 -22.04 -26.49
CA VAL A 172 13.55 -22.13 -27.37
C VAL A 172 14.55 -21.00 -27.10
N PHE A 173 14.08 -19.76 -27.00
CA PHE A 173 14.89 -18.57 -26.75
C PHE A 173 14.59 -17.93 -25.38
N SER A 174 13.95 -18.66 -24.46
CA SER A 174 13.55 -18.10 -23.16
C SER A 174 14.76 -17.54 -22.40
N GLY A 175 14.79 -16.25 -22.09
CA GLY A 175 15.90 -15.56 -21.42
C GLY A 175 17.10 -15.26 -22.32
N ALA A 176 17.03 -15.50 -23.64
CA ALA A 176 18.01 -15.02 -24.61
C ALA A 176 17.81 -13.51 -24.86
N SER A 177 18.11 -12.71 -23.84
CA SER A 177 17.72 -11.30 -23.74
C SER A 177 18.28 -10.39 -24.84
N SER A 178 19.30 -10.84 -25.58
CA SER A 178 19.94 -10.10 -26.68
C SER A 178 19.53 -10.61 -28.08
N PHE A 179 18.68 -11.64 -28.16
CA PHE A 179 18.31 -12.27 -29.43
C PHE A 179 17.25 -11.45 -30.17
N ASN A 180 17.56 -11.05 -31.40
CA ASN A 180 16.64 -10.31 -32.28
C ASN A 180 16.83 -10.69 -33.75
N GLN A 181 17.15 -11.95 -34.06
CA GLN A 181 17.34 -12.34 -35.46
C GLN A 181 15.99 -12.67 -36.13
N ASN A 182 15.88 -12.38 -37.43
CA ASN A 182 14.74 -12.81 -38.24
C ASN A 182 14.71 -14.34 -38.38
N ILE A 183 13.55 -14.94 -38.08
CA ILE A 183 13.23 -16.37 -38.16
C ILE A 183 11.94 -16.64 -38.95
N GLY A 184 11.43 -15.65 -39.68
CA GLY A 184 10.17 -15.73 -40.41
C GLY A 184 10.13 -16.78 -41.54
N SER A 185 11.29 -17.31 -41.97
CA SER A 185 11.36 -18.36 -43.00
C SER A 185 11.12 -19.78 -42.48
N TRP A 186 11.02 -19.96 -41.16
CA TRP A 186 10.80 -21.27 -40.55
C TRP A 186 9.43 -21.86 -40.92
N ASN A 187 9.42 -23.12 -41.37
CA ASN A 187 8.19 -23.89 -41.55
C ASN A 187 7.74 -24.49 -40.21
N VAL A 188 6.80 -23.82 -39.54
CA VAL A 188 6.29 -24.22 -38.22
C VAL A 188 4.96 -24.98 -38.29
N SER A 189 4.57 -25.50 -39.46
CA SER A 189 3.25 -26.13 -39.67
C SER A 189 3.02 -27.41 -38.87
N ALA A 190 4.08 -28.04 -38.37
CA ALA A 190 4.02 -29.23 -37.50
C ALA A 190 3.95 -28.87 -36.01
N VAL A 191 4.26 -27.64 -35.62
CA VAL A 191 4.43 -27.24 -34.21
C VAL A 191 3.08 -27.15 -33.52
N THR A 192 2.93 -27.86 -32.40
CA THR A 192 1.74 -27.85 -31.53
C THR A 192 1.99 -27.12 -30.21
N ASN A 193 3.23 -26.76 -29.88
CA ASN A 193 3.55 -26.08 -28.64
C ASN A 193 4.66 -25.04 -28.82
N PHE A 194 4.27 -23.76 -28.70
CA PHE A 194 5.13 -22.57 -28.74
C PHE A 194 5.30 -21.93 -27.35
N SER A 195 4.87 -22.60 -26.29
CA SER A 195 4.80 -22.01 -24.96
C SER A 195 6.16 -21.41 -24.56
N TYR A 196 6.15 -20.16 -24.11
CA TYR A 196 7.33 -19.44 -23.62
C TYR A 196 8.51 -19.28 -24.61
N MET A 197 8.29 -19.48 -25.91
CA MET A 197 9.37 -19.52 -26.91
C MET A 197 10.29 -18.29 -26.85
N PHE A 198 9.73 -17.09 -26.65
CA PHE A 198 10.42 -15.80 -26.57
C PHE A 198 10.25 -15.14 -25.20
N THR A 199 10.04 -15.92 -24.13
CA THR A 199 9.92 -15.34 -22.79
C THR A 199 11.21 -14.63 -22.39
N GLY A 200 11.15 -13.36 -21.95
CA GLY A 200 12.32 -12.61 -21.51
C GLY A 200 13.34 -12.30 -22.62
N THR A 201 12.95 -12.41 -23.90
CA THR A 201 13.78 -11.92 -25.01
C THR A 201 13.54 -10.43 -25.20
N ASN A 202 14.12 -9.61 -24.33
CA ASN A 202 13.75 -8.20 -24.17
C ASN A 202 13.79 -7.38 -25.47
N VAL A 203 14.74 -7.71 -26.36
CA VAL A 203 14.97 -7.00 -27.64
C VAL A 203 14.38 -7.70 -28.87
N PHE A 204 13.69 -8.83 -28.70
CA PHE A 204 13.18 -9.60 -29.84
C PHE A 204 12.05 -8.85 -30.56
N ASN A 205 12.25 -8.62 -31.85
CA ASN A 205 11.32 -7.99 -32.77
C ASN A 205 11.49 -8.60 -34.18
N ASN A 206 11.81 -9.90 -34.26
CA ASN A 206 12.10 -10.63 -35.50
C ASN A 206 13.11 -9.93 -36.44
N GLY A 207 14.15 -9.28 -35.89
CA GLY A 207 15.13 -8.53 -36.69
C GLY A 207 14.55 -7.33 -37.43
N GLY A 208 13.39 -6.82 -36.98
CA GLY A 208 12.64 -5.77 -37.66
C GLY A 208 11.91 -6.22 -38.92
N SER A 209 11.86 -7.53 -39.19
CA SER A 209 11.21 -8.08 -40.38
C SER A 209 9.78 -8.51 -40.09
N GLU A 210 8.86 -8.16 -40.99
CA GLU A 210 7.45 -8.56 -40.94
C GLU A 210 7.23 -10.04 -41.29
N THR A 211 8.26 -10.74 -41.77
CA THR A 211 8.16 -12.11 -42.30
C THR A 211 7.71 -13.15 -41.28
N ILE A 212 7.73 -12.85 -39.97
CA ILE A 212 7.13 -13.73 -38.96
C ILE A 212 5.61 -13.91 -39.16
N ASN A 213 4.96 -12.94 -39.81
CA ASN A 213 3.54 -13.01 -40.19
C ASN A 213 3.23 -14.13 -41.20
N ASN A 214 4.25 -14.65 -41.91
CA ASN A 214 4.11 -15.69 -42.95
C ASN A 214 4.06 -17.11 -42.37
N TRP A 215 4.22 -17.27 -41.05
CA TRP A 215 4.17 -18.58 -40.42
C TRP A 215 2.80 -19.24 -40.60
N THR A 216 2.82 -20.48 -41.11
CA THR A 216 1.65 -21.36 -41.13
C THR A 216 1.65 -22.20 -39.87
N ILE A 217 0.70 -21.92 -38.96
CA ILE A 217 0.55 -22.64 -37.69
C ILE A 217 -0.27 -23.92 -37.91
N ASN A 218 0.03 -24.97 -37.15
CA ASN A 218 -0.68 -26.25 -37.21
C ASN A 218 -2.21 -26.06 -37.09
N ASN A 219 -2.95 -26.54 -38.08
CA ASN A 219 -4.41 -26.43 -38.16
C ASN A 219 -5.14 -27.77 -37.95
N THR A 220 -4.42 -28.87 -37.69
CA THR A 220 -4.98 -30.22 -37.51
C THR A 220 -5.03 -30.68 -36.06
N ALA A 221 -4.17 -30.14 -35.19
CA ALA A 221 -4.08 -30.49 -33.77
C ALA A 221 -4.11 -29.25 -32.87
N THR A 222 -4.47 -29.44 -31.61
CA THR A 222 -4.46 -28.37 -30.59
C THR A 222 -3.08 -27.73 -30.46
N VAL A 223 -3.05 -26.41 -30.36
CA VAL A 223 -1.83 -25.60 -30.24
C VAL A 223 -1.78 -24.86 -28.89
N LEU A 224 -0.61 -24.81 -28.26
CA LEU A 224 -0.34 -24.04 -27.05
C LEU A 224 0.56 -22.84 -27.36
N MET A 225 0.17 -21.63 -26.92
CA MET A 225 0.92 -20.38 -27.13
C MET A 225 1.11 -19.56 -25.84
N ASN A 226 0.85 -20.17 -24.68
CA ASN A 226 0.95 -19.45 -23.41
C ASN A 226 2.37 -18.90 -23.18
N GLY A 227 2.46 -17.63 -22.81
CA GLY A 227 3.69 -16.93 -22.51
C GLY A 227 4.64 -16.71 -23.69
N MET A 228 4.22 -16.97 -24.94
CA MET A 228 5.12 -16.98 -26.10
C MET A 228 5.99 -15.71 -26.22
N PHE A 229 5.44 -14.53 -25.97
CA PHE A 229 6.13 -13.23 -26.00
C PHE A 229 6.20 -12.55 -24.62
N SER A 230 6.08 -13.32 -23.54
CA SER A 230 6.10 -12.77 -22.17
C SER A 230 7.43 -12.05 -21.89
N GLY A 231 7.41 -10.74 -21.64
CA GLY A 231 8.61 -9.92 -21.43
C GLY A 231 9.40 -9.58 -22.69
N ALA A 232 8.89 -9.88 -23.89
CA ALA A 232 9.47 -9.41 -25.15
C ALA A 232 9.12 -7.92 -25.35
N SER A 233 9.76 -7.05 -24.56
CA SER A 233 9.34 -5.67 -24.33
C SER A 233 9.28 -4.77 -25.57
N VAL A 234 10.03 -5.11 -26.63
CA VAL A 234 10.07 -4.37 -27.90
C VAL A 234 9.38 -5.10 -29.06
N PHE A 235 8.73 -6.23 -28.80
CA PHE A 235 8.06 -6.99 -29.86
C PHE A 235 6.84 -6.23 -30.37
N ASN A 236 6.82 -5.91 -31.67
CA ASN A 236 5.70 -5.22 -32.31
C ASN A 236 5.56 -5.58 -33.80
N GLN A 237 5.86 -6.83 -34.17
CA GLN A 237 5.74 -7.30 -35.56
C GLN A 237 4.32 -7.79 -35.89
N PRO A 238 3.88 -7.67 -37.15
CA PRO A 238 2.58 -8.17 -37.56
C PRO A 238 2.48 -9.69 -37.38
N ILE A 239 1.38 -10.13 -36.77
CA ILE A 239 1.03 -11.54 -36.54
C ILE A 239 -0.47 -11.81 -36.78
N GLY A 240 -1.20 -10.83 -37.29
CA GLY A 240 -2.64 -10.93 -37.52
C GLY A 240 -3.03 -11.99 -38.55
N SER A 241 -2.10 -12.37 -39.45
CA SER A 241 -2.35 -13.39 -40.48
C SER A 241 -2.21 -14.84 -39.97
N TRP A 242 -1.78 -15.04 -38.73
CA TRP A 242 -1.68 -16.38 -38.17
C TRP A 242 -3.05 -17.05 -38.01
N ASN A 243 -3.15 -18.31 -38.45
CA ASN A 243 -4.32 -19.13 -38.14
C ASN A 243 -4.20 -19.68 -36.72
N ILE A 244 -4.96 -19.09 -35.80
CA ILE A 244 -4.99 -19.50 -34.38
C ILE A 244 -6.21 -20.36 -34.00
N SER A 245 -6.99 -20.85 -34.97
CA SER A 245 -8.26 -21.59 -34.72
C SER A 245 -8.10 -22.88 -33.91
N LYS A 246 -6.87 -23.37 -33.72
CA LYS A 246 -6.55 -24.53 -32.88
C LYS A 246 -5.85 -24.18 -31.57
N VAL A 247 -5.62 -22.89 -31.29
CA VAL A 247 -4.97 -22.46 -30.06
C VAL A 247 -5.94 -22.56 -28.89
N SER A 248 -5.61 -23.35 -27.87
CA SER A 248 -6.47 -23.54 -26.70
C SER A 248 -6.07 -22.73 -25.48
N ASN A 249 -4.82 -22.25 -25.42
CA ASN A 249 -4.27 -21.51 -24.30
C ASN A 249 -3.37 -20.35 -24.76
N MET A 250 -3.77 -19.12 -24.39
CA MET A 250 -3.07 -17.86 -24.67
C MET A 250 -2.65 -17.12 -23.40
N SER A 251 -2.65 -17.80 -22.24
CA SER A 251 -2.30 -17.13 -20.99
C SER A 251 -0.90 -16.52 -21.07
N GLN A 252 -0.74 -15.30 -20.56
CA GLN A 252 0.52 -14.54 -20.57
C GLN A 252 1.15 -14.29 -21.95
N MET A 253 0.46 -14.53 -23.08
CA MET A 253 1.09 -14.49 -24.41
C MET A 253 1.86 -13.18 -24.68
N PHE A 254 1.32 -12.04 -24.26
CA PHE A 254 1.93 -10.70 -24.34
C PHE A 254 2.15 -10.05 -22.97
N PHE A 255 2.29 -10.85 -21.91
CA PHE A 255 2.58 -10.34 -20.57
C PHE A 255 3.85 -9.47 -20.62
N ASN A 256 3.77 -8.21 -20.23
CA ASN A 256 4.88 -7.24 -20.25
C ASN A 256 5.53 -7.04 -21.64
N ALA A 257 4.80 -7.32 -22.75
CA ALA A 257 5.19 -6.91 -24.09
C ALA A 257 4.79 -5.44 -24.31
N SER A 258 5.51 -4.54 -23.63
CA SER A 258 5.08 -3.16 -23.35
C SER A 258 4.65 -2.33 -24.57
N ILE A 259 5.27 -2.54 -25.73
CA ILE A 259 4.98 -1.75 -26.93
C ILE A 259 4.06 -2.46 -27.95
N PHE A 260 3.70 -3.72 -27.71
CA PHE A 260 2.93 -4.51 -28.68
C PHE A 260 1.55 -3.88 -28.92
N ASN A 261 1.26 -3.56 -30.19
CA ASN A 261 0.02 -2.91 -30.59
C ASN A 261 -0.36 -3.21 -32.05
N GLN A 262 -0.18 -4.47 -32.49
CA GLN A 262 -0.48 -4.89 -33.86
C GLN A 262 -1.90 -5.45 -33.99
N PRO A 263 -2.57 -5.24 -35.15
CA PRO A 263 -3.93 -5.72 -35.37
C PRO A 263 -3.99 -7.26 -35.31
N ILE A 264 -4.95 -7.75 -34.54
CA ILE A 264 -5.21 -9.17 -34.25
C ILE A 264 -6.72 -9.48 -34.22
N ASP A 265 -7.52 -8.62 -34.85
CA ASP A 265 -8.98 -8.78 -34.96
C ASP A 265 -9.38 -9.96 -35.85
N SER A 266 -8.53 -10.39 -36.79
CA SER A 266 -8.78 -11.54 -37.68
C SER A 266 -8.62 -12.92 -37.03
N TRP A 267 -8.23 -12.96 -35.76
CA TRP A 267 -7.98 -14.20 -35.03
C TRP A 267 -9.26 -14.95 -34.65
N ASP A 268 -9.36 -16.23 -35.05
CA ASP A 268 -10.40 -17.15 -34.57
C ASP A 268 -10.04 -17.71 -33.19
N THR A 269 -10.57 -17.08 -32.13
CA THR A 269 -10.32 -17.47 -30.74
C THR A 269 -11.28 -18.55 -30.21
N SER A 270 -12.11 -19.16 -31.06
CA SER A 270 -13.17 -20.07 -30.62
C SER A 270 -12.68 -21.31 -29.86
N ALA A 271 -11.43 -21.74 -30.06
CA ALA A 271 -10.84 -22.86 -29.31
C ALA A 271 -10.19 -22.45 -27.98
N VAL A 272 -10.02 -21.16 -27.70
CA VAL A 272 -9.30 -20.65 -26.54
C VAL A 272 -10.12 -20.84 -25.27
N THR A 273 -9.49 -21.38 -24.23
CA THR A 273 -10.09 -21.61 -22.90
C THR A 273 -9.48 -20.72 -21.81
N ASN A 274 -8.23 -20.26 -22.00
CA ASN A 274 -7.51 -19.46 -21.02
C ASN A 274 -6.83 -18.25 -21.67
N MET A 275 -7.22 -17.05 -21.24
CA MET A 275 -6.65 -15.75 -21.64
C MET A 275 -6.06 -14.98 -20.45
N SER A 276 -5.83 -15.65 -19.32
CA SER A 276 -5.31 -15.00 -18.11
C SER A 276 -3.98 -14.28 -18.38
N GLN A 277 -3.88 -13.04 -17.92
CA GLN A 277 -2.68 -12.20 -18.04
C GLN A 277 -2.19 -11.95 -19.47
N MET A 278 -2.99 -12.24 -20.50
CA MET A 278 -2.56 -12.19 -21.91
C MET A 278 -1.92 -10.85 -22.31
N PHE A 279 -2.49 -9.73 -21.87
CA PHE A 279 -2.00 -8.35 -22.12
C PHE A 279 -1.64 -7.61 -20.82
N GLN A 280 -1.37 -8.32 -19.73
CA GLN A 280 -0.97 -7.66 -18.50
C GLN A 280 0.33 -6.87 -18.74
N ALA A 281 0.34 -5.58 -18.37
CA ALA A 281 1.44 -4.64 -18.60
C ALA A 281 1.87 -4.45 -20.09
N ALA A 282 1.00 -4.79 -21.04
CA ALA A 282 1.14 -4.38 -22.44
C ALA A 282 0.66 -2.92 -22.58
N PHE A 283 1.45 -1.98 -22.07
CA PHE A 283 1.04 -0.58 -21.88
C PHE A 283 0.45 0.09 -23.12
N ASN A 284 0.99 -0.19 -24.31
CA ASN A 284 0.54 0.43 -25.56
C ASN A 284 -0.57 -0.35 -26.28
N PHE A 285 -0.96 -1.53 -25.81
CA PHE A 285 -1.94 -2.35 -26.51
C PHE A 285 -3.31 -1.67 -26.51
N ASN A 286 -3.82 -1.34 -27.69
CA ASN A 286 -5.11 -0.71 -27.89
C ASN A 286 -5.68 -1.07 -29.27
N GLN A 287 -5.81 -2.36 -29.56
CA GLN A 287 -6.38 -2.84 -30.84
C GLN A 287 -7.82 -3.29 -30.68
N ASN A 288 -8.54 -3.31 -31.81
CA ASN A 288 -9.89 -3.85 -31.87
C ASN A 288 -9.87 -5.37 -31.66
N ILE A 289 -10.66 -5.86 -30.71
CA ILE A 289 -10.84 -7.29 -30.41
C ILE A 289 -12.32 -7.67 -30.34
N SER A 290 -13.22 -6.84 -30.88
CA SER A 290 -14.65 -7.10 -30.84
C SER A 290 -15.04 -8.38 -31.59
N SER A 291 -14.30 -8.79 -32.63
CA SER A 291 -14.55 -10.00 -33.43
C SER A 291 -14.26 -11.31 -32.71
N TRP A 292 -13.56 -11.29 -31.57
CA TRP A 292 -13.14 -12.50 -30.88
C TRP A 292 -14.32 -13.31 -30.33
N ASN A 293 -14.28 -14.63 -30.55
CA ASN A 293 -15.18 -15.57 -29.91
C ASN A 293 -14.59 -16.04 -28.58
N VAL A 294 -15.20 -15.65 -27.46
CA VAL A 294 -14.72 -15.98 -26.11
C VAL A 294 -15.63 -16.98 -25.37
N SER A 295 -16.54 -17.67 -26.08
CA SER A 295 -17.56 -18.54 -25.48
C SER A 295 -17.00 -19.75 -24.74
N ASN A 296 -15.76 -20.14 -25.03
CA ASN A 296 -15.07 -21.25 -24.36
C ASN A 296 -14.09 -20.78 -23.27
N VAL A 297 -13.86 -19.47 -23.12
CA VAL A 297 -12.90 -18.93 -22.16
C VAL A 297 -13.47 -19.02 -20.74
N ILE A 298 -12.70 -19.63 -19.83
CA ILE A 298 -13.04 -19.76 -18.41
C ILE A 298 -12.22 -18.84 -17.50
N SER A 299 -11.11 -18.28 -17.99
CA SER A 299 -10.28 -17.34 -17.22
C SER A 299 -9.84 -16.14 -18.05
N PHE A 300 -10.27 -14.96 -17.62
CA PHE A 300 -9.82 -13.64 -18.09
C PHE A 300 -8.96 -12.94 -17.04
N SER A 301 -8.55 -13.66 -15.99
CA SER A 301 -7.93 -13.09 -14.81
C SER A 301 -6.71 -12.25 -15.18
N SER A 302 -6.72 -10.96 -14.81
CA SER A 302 -5.67 -9.98 -15.13
C SER A 302 -5.38 -9.78 -16.62
N MET A 303 -6.29 -10.14 -17.54
CA MET A 303 -6.03 -10.10 -18.99
C MET A 303 -5.50 -8.74 -19.48
N PHE A 304 -6.05 -7.62 -19.00
CA PHE A 304 -5.64 -6.26 -19.35
C PHE A 304 -5.07 -5.48 -18.15
N ARG A 305 -4.57 -6.18 -17.12
CA ARG A 305 -4.03 -5.54 -15.92
C ARG A 305 -2.86 -4.62 -16.28
N GLY A 306 -3.00 -3.32 -16.08
CA GLY A 306 -1.99 -2.32 -16.41
C GLY A 306 -1.82 -2.05 -17.90
N ALA A 307 -2.71 -2.54 -18.78
CA ALA A 307 -2.75 -2.13 -20.18
C ALA A 307 -3.37 -0.72 -20.28
N THR A 308 -2.59 0.30 -19.92
CA THR A 308 -3.07 1.67 -19.68
C THR A 308 -3.67 2.34 -20.91
N ALA A 309 -3.21 2.00 -22.12
CA ALA A 309 -3.78 2.50 -23.36
C ALA A 309 -5.06 1.76 -23.81
N PHE A 310 -5.37 0.60 -23.24
CA PHE A 310 -6.40 -0.28 -23.76
C PHE A 310 -7.80 0.33 -23.64
N ASN A 311 -8.42 0.58 -24.78
CA ASN A 311 -9.81 0.98 -24.93
C ASN A 311 -10.37 0.47 -26.28
N ASN A 312 -9.99 -0.76 -26.68
CA ASN A 312 -10.47 -1.48 -27.86
C ASN A 312 -10.29 -0.75 -29.21
N GLY A 313 -9.20 -0.02 -29.41
CA GLY A 313 -8.78 0.46 -30.74
C GLY A 313 -9.80 1.30 -31.50
N ALA A 314 -10.54 2.17 -30.80
CA ALA A 314 -11.62 3.00 -31.34
C ALA A 314 -12.84 2.23 -31.89
N SER A 315 -12.90 0.91 -31.73
CA SER A 315 -14.12 0.13 -31.99
C SER A 315 -15.23 0.54 -31.00
N PRO A 316 -16.51 0.52 -31.41
CA PRO A 316 -17.59 1.07 -30.60
C PRO A 316 -17.85 0.30 -29.30
N ASN A 317 -17.53 -1.00 -29.22
CA ASN A 317 -17.70 -1.82 -28.01
C ASN A 317 -17.05 -3.21 -28.12
N ILE A 318 -16.97 -3.90 -26.98
CA ILE A 318 -16.75 -5.35 -26.84
C ILE A 318 -18.00 -6.05 -26.27
N ASN A 319 -19.18 -5.44 -26.42
CA ASN A 319 -20.46 -5.93 -25.87
C ASN A 319 -20.94 -7.22 -26.55
N ASN A 320 -20.45 -7.50 -27.76
CA ASN A 320 -20.82 -8.67 -28.55
C ASN A 320 -20.12 -9.97 -28.11
N TRP A 321 -19.24 -9.91 -27.12
CA TRP A 321 -18.63 -11.10 -26.54
C TRP A 321 -19.67 -11.96 -25.81
N THR A 322 -19.73 -13.23 -26.21
CA THR A 322 -20.50 -14.28 -25.51
C THR A 322 -19.61 -14.90 -24.45
N ILE A 323 -19.86 -14.60 -23.17
CA ILE A 323 -19.15 -15.22 -22.04
C ILE A 323 -19.61 -16.67 -21.85
N ASN A 324 -18.69 -17.56 -21.47
CA ASN A 324 -19.02 -18.96 -21.15
C ASN A 324 -20.08 -19.03 -20.04
N THR A 325 -21.17 -19.77 -20.27
CA THR A 325 -22.30 -19.90 -19.33
C THR A 325 -22.39 -21.29 -18.68
N ILE A 326 -21.54 -22.23 -19.08
CA ILE A 326 -21.60 -23.65 -18.66
C ILE A 326 -20.51 -23.96 -17.63
N SER A 327 -19.37 -23.27 -17.68
CA SER A 327 -18.23 -23.42 -16.76
C SER A 327 -18.02 -22.18 -15.91
N ASN A 328 -17.45 -22.33 -14.72
CA ASN A 328 -17.10 -21.20 -13.85
C ASN A 328 -16.13 -20.24 -14.57
N VAL A 329 -16.47 -18.95 -14.59
CA VAL A 329 -15.65 -17.90 -15.21
C VAL A 329 -15.08 -16.95 -14.16
N SER A 330 -13.78 -16.66 -14.22
CA SER A 330 -13.12 -15.60 -13.43
C SER A 330 -12.81 -14.38 -14.30
N LEU A 331 -13.25 -13.20 -13.84
CA LEU A 331 -12.93 -11.88 -14.39
C LEU A 331 -11.99 -11.08 -13.45
N ASP A 332 -11.32 -11.76 -12.52
CA ASP A 332 -10.52 -11.11 -11.48
C ASP A 332 -9.46 -10.18 -12.05
N SER A 333 -9.43 -8.94 -11.56
CA SER A 333 -8.43 -7.94 -11.94
C SER A 333 -8.31 -7.70 -13.46
N MET A 334 -9.31 -8.08 -14.26
CA MET A 334 -9.23 -8.05 -15.72
C MET A 334 -8.81 -6.68 -16.26
N PHE A 335 -9.33 -5.58 -15.68
CA PHE A 335 -9.03 -4.20 -16.04
C PHE A 335 -8.32 -3.43 -14.91
N PHE A 336 -7.63 -4.14 -14.00
CA PHE A 336 -6.88 -3.51 -12.92
C PHE A 336 -5.85 -2.52 -13.49
N SER A 337 -5.96 -1.24 -13.14
CA SER A 337 -5.13 -0.14 -13.63
C SER A 337 -5.12 0.03 -15.16
N ALA A 338 -6.14 -0.46 -15.86
CA ALA A 338 -6.40 -0.11 -17.26
C ALA A 338 -7.05 1.28 -17.31
N SER A 339 -6.25 2.33 -17.07
CA SER A 339 -6.73 3.68 -16.77
C SER A 339 -7.61 4.31 -17.86
N ASN A 340 -7.41 3.96 -19.14
CA ASN A 340 -8.20 4.47 -20.27
C ASN A 340 -9.41 3.60 -20.62
N PHE A 341 -9.56 2.43 -20.00
CA PHE A 341 -10.62 1.49 -20.36
C PHE A 341 -12.00 2.07 -20.00
N ASN A 342 -12.86 2.20 -20.99
CA ASN A 342 -14.24 2.68 -20.82
C ASN A 342 -15.20 2.07 -21.86
N GLN A 343 -14.98 0.82 -22.26
CA GLN A 343 -15.79 0.15 -23.29
C GLN A 343 -17.10 -0.40 -22.72
N PRO A 344 -18.22 -0.31 -23.47
CA PRO A 344 -19.46 -0.97 -23.10
C PRO A 344 -19.28 -2.48 -22.93
N ILE A 345 -19.66 -2.99 -21.75
CA ILE A 345 -19.64 -4.43 -21.35
C ILE A 345 -20.93 -4.87 -20.65
N GLY A 346 -21.95 -4.01 -20.61
CA GLY A 346 -23.20 -4.26 -19.89
C GLY A 346 -24.05 -5.40 -20.47
N SER A 347 -23.81 -5.80 -21.72
CA SER A 347 -24.57 -6.86 -22.41
C SER A 347 -24.03 -8.28 -22.16
N TRP A 348 -22.91 -8.42 -21.45
CA TRP A 348 -22.34 -9.74 -21.15
C TRP A 348 -23.27 -10.58 -20.27
N ASN A 349 -23.50 -11.84 -20.65
CA ASN A 349 -24.20 -12.80 -19.79
C ASN A 349 -23.24 -13.36 -18.72
N THR A 350 -23.28 -12.80 -17.52
CA THR A 350 -22.37 -13.14 -16.43
C THR A 350 -22.86 -14.28 -15.52
N VAL A 351 -23.86 -15.07 -15.92
CA VAL A 351 -24.51 -16.07 -15.05
C VAL A 351 -23.54 -17.12 -14.44
N ALA A 352 -22.46 -17.44 -15.16
CA ALA A 352 -21.43 -18.38 -14.70
C ALA A 352 -20.18 -17.70 -14.12
N VAL A 353 -20.17 -16.36 -14.01
CA VAL A 353 -19.08 -15.62 -13.38
C VAL A 353 -19.11 -15.86 -11.87
N THR A 354 -17.99 -16.31 -11.33
CA THR A 354 -17.84 -16.60 -9.89
C THR A 354 -16.96 -15.58 -9.17
N SER A 355 -16.18 -14.78 -9.89
CA SER A 355 -15.30 -13.78 -9.28
C SER A 355 -15.04 -12.57 -10.18
N ILE A 356 -15.16 -11.37 -9.58
CA ILE A 356 -14.92 -10.04 -10.16
C ILE A 356 -14.02 -9.19 -9.25
N SER A 357 -13.20 -9.84 -8.42
CA SER A 357 -12.37 -9.18 -7.42
C SER A 357 -11.39 -8.24 -8.09
N ALA A 358 -11.35 -6.98 -7.62
CA ALA A 358 -10.50 -5.92 -8.16
C ALA A 358 -10.60 -5.69 -9.68
N MET A 359 -11.70 -6.10 -10.34
CA MET A 359 -11.84 -6.07 -11.80
C MET A 359 -11.55 -4.69 -12.41
N PHE A 360 -12.02 -3.61 -11.78
CA PHE A 360 -11.83 -2.21 -12.23
C PHE A 360 -10.98 -1.39 -11.26
N TYR A 361 -10.15 -2.03 -10.43
CA TYR A 361 -9.27 -1.32 -9.49
C TYR A 361 -8.39 -0.32 -10.26
N GLY A 362 -8.48 0.97 -9.98
CA GLY A 362 -7.71 2.02 -10.65
C GLY A 362 -8.05 2.22 -12.14
N ALA A 363 -9.16 1.67 -12.64
CA ALA A 363 -9.66 1.96 -13.99
C ALA A 363 -10.35 3.34 -13.99
N THR A 364 -9.55 4.40 -13.92
CA THR A 364 -10.00 5.77 -13.63
C THR A 364 -11.03 6.33 -14.61
N SER A 365 -11.02 5.88 -15.87
CA SER A 365 -11.97 6.33 -16.91
C SER A 365 -13.25 5.49 -17.00
N PHE A 366 -13.31 4.34 -16.31
CA PHE A 366 -14.41 3.39 -16.50
C PHE A 366 -15.72 3.92 -15.91
N ASN A 367 -16.76 4.02 -16.74
CA ASN A 367 -18.09 4.49 -16.35
C ASN A 367 -19.20 3.92 -17.26
N GLN A 368 -19.22 2.60 -17.46
CA GLN A 368 -20.18 1.93 -18.35
C GLN A 368 -21.28 1.17 -17.59
N PRO A 369 -22.53 1.12 -18.10
CA PRO A 369 -23.64 0.48 -17.41
C PRO A 369 -23.38 -1.01 -17.14
N LEU A 370 -23.72 -1.47 -15.92
CA LEU A 370 -23.57 -2.86 -15.47
C LEU A 370 -24.85 -3.44 -14.85
N GLU A 371 -25.99 -2.77 -15.02
CA GLU A 371 -27.25 -3.14 -14.35
C GLU A 371 -27.77 -4.54 -14.72
N ASN A 372 -27.42 -5.03 -15.92
CA ASN A 372 -27.88 -6.33 -16.43
C ASN A 372 -26.99 -7.51 -16.02
N TRP A 373 -25.91 -7.25 -15.28
CA TRP A 373 -25.01 -8.31 -14.83
C TRP A 373 -25.67 -9.18 -13.75
N ASN A 374 -25.62 -10.49 -13.95
CA ASN A 374 -26.00 -11.48 -12.95
C ASN A 374 -24.77 -11.91 -12.16
N ILE A 375 -24.66 -11.50 -10.89
CA ILE A 375 -23.55 -11.84 -10.02
C ILE A 375 -23.92 -12.80 -8.87
N ARG A 376 -25.04 -13.53 -8.98
CA ARG A 376 -25.58 -14.41 -7.92
C ARG A 376 -24.64 -15.53 -7.44
N ASN A 377 -23.55 -15.77 -8.16
CA ASN A 377 -22.54 -16.79 -7.85
C ASN A 377 -21.24 -16.19 -7.31
N VAL A 378 -21.14 -14.86 -7.22
CA VAL A 378 -20.00 -14.14 -6.67
C VAL A 378 -20.09 -14.09 -5.15
N THR A 379 -18.99 -14.41 -4.45
CA THR A 379 -18.91 -14.40 -2.98
C THR A 379 -18.12 -13.21 -2.43
N THR A 380 -17.46 -12.44 -3.28
CA THR A 380 -16.69 -11.24 -2.92
C THR A 380 -16.75 -10.21 -4.04
N ILE A 381 -17.03 -8.95 -3.68
CA ILE A 381 -16.88 -7.78 -4.58
C ILE A 381 -15.82 -6.81 -4.04
N ALA A 382 -14.93 -7.33 -3.17
CA ALA A 382 -13.88 -6.54 -2.58
C ALA A 382 -13.00 -5.91 -3.67
N ASN A 383 -12.66 -4.63 -3.48
CA ASN A 383 -11.84 -3.84 -4.38
C ASN A 383 -12.36 -3.65 -5.82
N THR A 384 -13.55 -4.15 -6.21
CA THR A 384 -13.99 -4.19 -7.61
C THR A 384 -13.93 -2.82 -8.30
N PHE A 385 -14.28 -1.73 -7.63
CA PHE A 385 -14.24 -0.35 -8.16
C PHE A 385 -13.30 0.57 -7.37
N ASN A 386 -12.34 0.02 -6.61
CA ASN A 386 -11.40 0.82 -5.81
C ASN A 386 -10.57 1.71 -6.74
N GLY A 387 -10.63 3.03 -6.58
CA GLY A 387 -9.94 4.01 -7.43
C GLY A 387 -10.52 4.16 -8.83
N ALA A 388 -11.70 3.58 -9.14
CA ALA A 388 -12.43 3.84 -10.38
C ALA A 388 -13.12 5.22 -10.27
N THR A 389 -12.33 6.29 -10.36
CA THR A 389 -12.72 7.66 -9.97
C THR A 389 -13.92 8.22 -10.72
N SER A 390 -14.17 7.77 -11.95
CA SER A 390 -15.28 8.21 -12.81
C SER A 390 -16.52 7.30 -12.75
N PHE A 391 -16.45 6.16 -12.07
CA PHE A 391 -17.54 5.19 -12.05
C PHE A 391 -18.74 5.75 -11.26
N ASN A 392 -19.91 5.80 -11.90
CA ASN A 392 -21.17 6.22 -11.28
C ASN A 392 -22.39 5.56 -11.94
N GLN A 393 -22.34 4.26 -12.20
CA GLN A 393 -23.43 3.55 -12.85
C GLN A 393 -24.32 2.82 -11.83
N ASN A 394 -25.57 2.57 -12.22
CA ASN A 394 -26.52 1.81 -11.40
C ASN A 394 -26.12 0.33 -11.37
N ILE A 395 -25.98 -0.20 -10.16
CA ILE A 395 -25.68 -1.61 -9.84
C ILE A 395 -26.65 -2.16 -8.79
N GLY A 396 -27.70 -1.43 -8.44
CA GLY A 396 -28.63 -1.82 -7.39
C GLY A 396 -29.45 -3.08 -7.71
N SER A 397 -29.47 -3.52 -8.97
CA SER A 397 -30.08 -4.77 -9.43
C SER A 397 -29.24 -6.02 -9.13
N TRP A 398 -27.99 -5.87 -8.72
CA TRP A 398 -27.10 -6.99 -8.44
C TRP A 398 -27.59 -7.85 -7.27
N ASP A 399 -27.67 -9.17 -7.47
CA ASP A 399 -27.91 -10.13 -6.40
C ASP A 399 -26.63 -10.37 -5.60
N VAL A 400 -26.50 -9.66 -4.48
CA VAL A 400 -25.37 -9.78 -3.55
C VAL A 400 -25.62 -10.77 -2.40
N SER A 401 -26.67 -11.59 -2.46
CA SER A 401 -27.09 -12.48 -1.34
C SER A 401 -26.07 -13.56 -0.95
N LYS A 402 -25.05 -13.81 -1.78
CA LYS A 402 -23.93 -14.71 -1.49
C LYS A 402 -22.63 -13.98 -1.13
N VAL A 403 -22.59 -12.67 -1.21
CA VAL A 403 -21.37 -11.90 -0.97
C VAL A 403 -21.08 -11.82 0.53
N LEU A 404 -19.84 -12.11 0.91
CA LEU A 404 -19.35 -12.07 2.28
C LEU A 404 -18.53 -10.82 2.57
N ASN A 405 -17.89 -10.25 1.54
CA ASN A 405 -16.86 -9.22 1.69
C ASN A 405 -17.06 -8.06 0.70
N PHE A 406 -17.31 -6.86 1.24
CA PHE A 406 -17.45 -5.57 0.55
C PHE A 406 -16.24 -4.65 0.75
N ALA A 407 -15.13 -5.16 1.32
CA ALA A 407 -13.98 -4.33 1.68
C ALA A 407 -13.45 -3.53 0.49
N ASN A 408 -13.33 -2.22 0.68
CA ASN A 408 -12.79 -1.28 -0.28
C ASN A 408 -13.51 -1.23 -1.65
N THR A 409 -14.72 -1.79 -1.80
CA THR A 409 -15.38 -1.93 -3.12
C THR A 409 -15.47 -0.62 -3.90
N PHE A 410 -15.81 0.50 -3.25
CA PHE A 410 -15.89 1.85 -3.83
C PHE A 410 -14.87 2.82 -3.21
N GLN A 411 -13.81 2.29 -2.59
CA GLN A 411 -12.77 3.15 -2.02
C GLN A 411 -12.21 4.08 -3.11
N SER A 412 -12.22 5.40 -2.88
CA SER A 412 -11.79 6.43 -3.83
C SER A 412 -12.52 6.41 -5.19
N ALA A 413 -13.68 5.76 -5.31
CA ALA A 413 -14.58 5.92 -6.46
C ALA A 413 -15.33 7.26 -6.30
N SER A 414 -14.63 8.37 -6.55
CA SER A 414 -15.04 9.72 -6.10
C SER A 414 -16.42 10.17 -6.60
N THR A 415 -16.84 9.75 -7.79
CA THR A 415 -18.14 10.10 -8.37
C THR A 415 -19.25 9.12 -8.04
N PHE A 416 -18.95 7.97 -7.42
CA PHE A 416 -19.91 6.89 -7.28
C PHE A 416 -21.09 7.30 -6.38
N ASN A 417 -22.28 7.21 -6.96
CA ASN A 417 -23.55 7.47 -6.30
C ASN A 417 -24.67 6.59 -6.90
N ASN A 418 -24.33 5.36 -7.32
CA ASN A 418 -25.22 4.37 -7.94
C ASN A 418 -26.04 4.93 -9.14
N GLY A 419 -25.46 5.80 -9.96
CA GLY A 419 -26.18 6.44 -11.08
C GLY A 419 -27.34 7.32 -10.65
N GLY A 420 -27.39 7.75 -9.39
CA GLY A 420 -28.50 8.49 -8.81
C GLY A 420 -29.71 7.63 -8.42
N SER A 421 -29.66 6.31 -8.67
CA SER A 421 -30.74 5.40 -8.33
C SER A 421 -30.67 4.96 -6.86
N ASN A 422 -31.83 4.85 -6.21
CA ASN A 422 -31.95 4.34 -4.84
C ASN A 422 -31.96 2.80 -4.74
N THR A 423 -31.86 2.09 -5.88
CA THR A 423 -31.98 0.63 -5.96
C THR A 423 -30.91 -0.13 -5.19
N ILE A 424 -29.75 0.47 -4.90
CA ILE A 424 -28.70 -0.16 -4.07
C ILE A 424 -29.18 -0.49 -2.65
N ASN A 425 -30.24 0.17 -2.19
CA ASN A 425 -30.90 -0.14 -0.92
C ASN A 425 -31.48 -1.58 -0.91
N ASN A 426 -31.84 -2.13 -2.07
CA ASN A 426 -32.49 -3.45 -2.19
C ASN A 426 -31.53 -4.65 -2.07
N TRP A 427 -30.24 -4.39 -1.91
CA TRP A 427 -29.24 -5.43 -1.73
C TRP A 427 -29.49 -6.27 -0.48
N ASN A 428 -29.49 -7.60 -0.64
CA ASN A 428 -29.54 -8.53 0.49
C ASN A 428 -28.14 -8.71 1.10
N THR A 429 -27.85 -7.97 2.17
CA THR A 429 -26.52 -7.97 2.83
C THR A 429 -26.43 -8.93 4.02
N THR A 430 -27.41 -9.80 4.25
CA THR A 430 -27.50 -10.70 5.42
C THR A 430 -26.24 -11.55 5.68
N LYS A 431 -25.45 -11.86 4.65
CA LYS A 431 -24.22 -12.66 4.78
C LYS A 431 -22.92 -11.84 4.83
N VAL A 432 -22.99 -10.52 4.68
CA VAL A 432 -21.81 -9.67 4.64
C VAL A 432 -21.23 -9.55 6.05
N THR A 433 -19.93 -9.85 6.18
CA THR A 433 -19.20 -9.78 7.46
C THR A 433 -18.19 -8.63 7.51
N ILE A 434 -17.75 -8.14 6.35
CA ILE A 434 -16.72 -7.11 6.20
C ILE A 434 -17.20 -6.00 5.25
N MET A 435 -17.30 -4.77 5.77
CA MET A 435 -17.63 -3.55 5.00
C MET A 435 -16.56 -2.45 5.14
N SER A 436 -15.37 -2.79 5.64
CA SER A 436 -14.30 -1.85 5.90
C SER A 436 -13.91 -1.05 4.65
N ASN A 437 -13.76 0.27 4.81
CA ASN A 437 -13.41 1.21 3.75
C ASN A 437 -14.32 1.20 2.50
N MET A 438 -15.51 0.57 2.53
CA MET A 438 -16.32 0.34 1.33
C MET A 438 -16.56 1.63 0.52
N PHE A 439 -16.85 2.75 1.18
CA PHE A 439 -17.06 4.07 0.56
C PHE A 439 -16.01 5.10 1.01
N TYR A 440 -14.85 4.65 1.50
CA TYR A 440 -13.79 5.58 1.93
C TYR A 440 -13.36 6.47 0.76
N ASN A 441 -13.46 7.80 0.89
CA ASN A 441 -13.17 8.79 -0.16
C ASN A 441 -14.08 8.67 -1.41
N ALA A 442 -15.25 8.00 -1.31
CA ALA A 442 -16.32 8.07 -2.30
C ALA A 442 -17.13 9.38 -2.12
N ARG A 443 -16.52 10.51 -2.47
CA ARG A 443 -16.96 11.85 -2.08
C ARG A 443 -18.42 12.20 -2.46
N SER A 444 -18.91 11.69 -3.58
CA SER A 444 -20.28 11.92 -4.06
C SER A 444 -21.33 10.94 -3.55
N PHE A 445 -20.93 9.87 -2.84
CA PHE A 445 -21.86 8.83 -2.41
C PHE A 445 -22.87 9.36 -1.38
N ASN A 446 -24.16 9.27 -1.68
CA ASN A 446 -25.25 9.69 -0.81
C ASN A 446 -26.55 8.91 -1.08
N GLN A 447 -26.47 7.61 -1.34
CA GLN A 447 -27.67 6.78 -1.51
C GLN A 447 -28.23 6.29 -0.18
N ASN A 448 -29.53 5.99 -0.17
CA ASN A 448 -30.17 5.27 0.93
C ASN A 448 -29.67 3.80 0.95
N ILE A 449 -29.24 3.35 2.11
CA ILE A 449 -28.74 1.99 2.38
C ILE A 449 -29.31 1.43 3.70
N GLY A 450 -30.35 2.05 4.25
CA GLY A 450 -30.85 1.68 5.58
C GLY A 450 -31.63 0.36 5.64
N SER A 451 -31.96 -0.30 4.52
CA SER A 451 -32.50 -1.67 4.56
C SER A 451 -31.43 -2.76 4.56
N TRP A 452 -30.14 -2.39 4.55
CA TRP A 452 -29.07 -3.36 4.69
C TRP A 452 -29.09 -3.99 6.10
N ASP A 453 -28.87 -5.30 6.15
CA ASP A 453 -28.68 -6.07 7.38
C ASP A 453 -27.18 -6.10 7.74
N LEU A 454 -26.87 -5.68 8.97
CA LEU A 454 -25.51 -5.62 9.54
C LEU A 454 -25.30 -6.61 10.70
N SER A 455 -26.27 -7.49 10.98
CA SER A 455 -26.23 -8.44 12.12
C SER A 455 -25.02 -9.37 12.11
N ASN A 456 -24.42 -9.64 10.94
CA ASN A 456 -23.20 -10.42 10.78
C ASN A 456 -21.93 -9.58 10.54
N THR A 457 -22.04 -8.25 10.47
CA THR A 457 -20.92 -7.35 10.20
C THR A 457 -20.13 -7.05 11.48
N THR A 458 -18.82 -7.30 11.45
CA THR A 458 -17.96 -7.15 12.64
C THR A 458 -17.06 -5.91 12.58
N ASN A 459 -16.83 -5.37 11.38
CA ASN A 459 -15.90 -4.27 11.15
C ASN A 459 -16.50 -3.24 10.17
N LEU A 460 -16.70 -2.02 10.65
CA LEU A 460 -17.18 -0.87 9.89
C LEU A 460 -16.11 0.21 9.70
N ASN A 461 -14.85 -0.07 10.04
CA ASN A 461 -13.82 0.95 10.07
C ASN A 461 -13.71 1.68 8.71
N ARG A 462 -13.64 3.01 8.78
CA ARG A 462 -13.52 3.91 7.61
C ARG A 462 -14.60 3.78 6.54
N MET A 463 -15.71 3.07 6.77
CA MET A 463 -16.69 2.77 5.71
C MET A 463 -17.15 4.03 4.96
N PHE A 464 -17.40 5.14 5.65
CA PHE A 464 -17.79 6.44 5.05
C PHE A 464 -16.75 7.55 5.28
N GLY A 465 -15.52 7.19 5.64
CA GLY A 465 -14.47 8.18 5.85
C GLY A 465 -14.21 8.97 4.56
N VAL A 466 -14.29 10.28 4.59
CA VAL A 466 -14.13 11.21 3.45
C VAL A 466 -15.25 11.05 2.39
N ALA A 467 -16.37 10.40 2.73
CA ALA A 467 -17.59 10.43 1.93
C ALA A 467 -18.36 11.74 2.19
N ILE A 468 -17.84 12.84 1.64
CA ILE A 468 -18.27 14.23 1.90
C ILE A 468 -19.79 14.41 1.84
N SER A 469 -20.43 13.86 0.82
CA SER A 469 -21.87 14.02 0.56
C SER A 469 -22.76 13.07 1.36
N PHE A 470 -22.19 12.07 2.04
CA PHE A 470 -22.96 10.97 2.61
C PHE A 470 -23.87 11.45 3.74
N ASN A 471 -25.16 11.24 3.56
CA ASN A 471 -26.21 11.50 4.54
C ASN A 471 -27.39 10.53 4.32
N ASN A 472 -27.10 9.27 3.92
CA ASN A 472 -28.07 8.20 3.64
C ASN A 472 -29.23 8.60 2.70
N GLY A 473 -28.97 9.43 1.69
CA GLY A 473 -30.01 9.93 0.78
C GLY A 473 -31.08 10.78 1.46
N GLY A 474 -30.79 11.32 2.66
CA GLY A 474 -31.74 12.06 3.50
C GLY A 474 -32.72 11.18 4.27
N ASN A 475 -32.58 9.85 4.25
CA ASN A 475 -33.45 8.93 4.97
C ASN A 475 -32.86 8.57 6.35
N ASN A 476 -33.68 8.51 7.40
CA ASN A 476 -33.25 8.16 8.76
C ASN A 476 -33.11 6.64 9.01
N SER A 477 -33.30 5.82 7.97
CA SER A 477 -33.38 4.36 8.05
C SER A 477 -32.14 3.66 8.61
N ILE A 478 -30.93 4.23 8.46
CA ILE A 478 -29.71 3.62 9.01
C ILE A 478 -29.70 3.56 10.54
N ASN A 479 -30.57 4.31 11.22
CA ASN A 479 -30.75 4.19 12.67
C ASN A 479 -31.17 2.77 13.05
N ASN A 480 -31.88 2.05 12.18
CA ASN A 480 -32.41 0.71 12.45
C ASN A 480 -31.39 -0.44 12.22
N TRP A 481 -30.15 -0.13 11.87
CA TRP A 481 -29.13 -1.16 11.69
C TRP A 481 -28.82 -1.90 12.99
N ASP A 482 -28.82 -3.25 12.92
CA ASP A 482 -28.25 -4.07 13.97
C ASP A 482 -26.72 -4.01 13.92
N THR A 483 -26.14 -3.27 14.86
CA THR A 483 -24.69 -3.09 15.01
C THR A 483 -24.10 -3.94 16.14
N SER A 484 -24.88 -4.87 16.70
CA SER A 484 -24.50 -5.63 17.89
C SER A 484 -23.25 -6.51 17.70
N ALA A 485 -22.92 -6.91 16.48
CA ALA A 485 -21.71 -7.67 16.16
C ALA A 485 -20.46 -6.80 15.91
N VAL A 486 -20.61 -5.48 15.79
CA VAL A 486 -19.53 -4.57 15.41
C VAL A 486 -18.56 -4.34 16.57
N THR A 487 -17.26 -4.47 16.30
CA THR A 487 -16.19 -4.27 17.30
C THR A 487 -15.29 -3.06 17.02
N ASP A 488 -15.23 -2.61 15.76
CA ASP A 488 -14.41 -1.47 15.31
C ASP A 488 -15.24 -0.50 14.45
N MET A 489 -15.38 0.73 14.92
CA MET A 489 -16.03 1.86 14.23
C MET A 489 -15.05 3.03 13.99
N SER A 490 -13.75 2.77 14.09
CA SER A 490 -12.73 3.81 13.89
C SER A 490 -12.87 4.48 12.53
N GLN A 491 -12.85 5.81 12.55
CA GLN A 491 -12.93 6.66 11.36
C GLN A 491 -14.17 6.44 10.47
N LEU A 492 -15.24 5.83 11.01
CA LEU A 492 -16.45 5.49 10.24
C LEU A 492 -17.00 6.67 9.43
N PHE A 493 -17.07 7.87 10.03
CA PHE A 493 -17.55 9.11 9.41
C PHE A 493 -16.49 10.21 9.40
N LEU A 494 -15.19 9.86 9.46
CA LEU A 494 -14.08 10.82 9.38
C LEU A 494 -14.29 11.76 8.18
N GLN A 495 -14.39 13.08 8.37
CA GLN A 495 -14.61 14.07 7.30
C GLN A 495 -15.85 13.84 6.41
N ALA A 496 -16.85 13.08 6.87
CA ALA A 496 -18.16 13.03 6.21
C ALA A 496 -18.94 14.31 6.53
N THR A 497 -18.63 15.41 5.82
CA THR A 497 -19.03 16.76 6.24
C THR A 497 -20.54 16.97 6.33
N ASN A 498 -21.32 16.31 5.46
CA ASN A 498 -22.78 16.46 5.38
C ASN A 498 -23.54 15.43 6.23
N PHE A 499 -22.83 14.49 6.88
CA PHE A 499 -23.47 13.42 7.63
C PHE A 499 -24.17 13.96 8.87
N ASN A 500 -25.48 13.71 9.01
CA ASN A 500 -26.28 14.10 10.17
C ASN A 500 -27.48 13.18 10.42
N GLN A 501 -27.30 11.86 10.26
CA GLN A 501 -28.36 10.87 10.44
C GLN A 501 -28.44 10.36 11.90
N PRO A 502 -29.64 10.06 12.41
CA PRO A 502 -29.80 9.54 13.77
C PRO A 502 -29.18 8.16 13.93
N LEU A 503 -28.55 7.92 15.08
CA LEU A 503 -27.81 6.68 15.42
C LEU A 503 -28.15 6.14 16.82
N ASN A 504 -29.18 6.69 17.47
CA ASN A 504 -29.52 6.42 18.87
C ASN A 504 -29.99 4.98 19.13
N LEU A 505 -30.37 4.23 18.08
CA LEU A 505 -30.80 2.84 18.19
C LEU A 505 -29.66 1.83 17.96
N TRP A 506 -28.45 2.30 17.63
CA TRP A 506 -27.30 1.41 17.41
C TRP A 506 -26.87 0.73 18.72
N ASN A 507 -26.64 -0.58 18.65
CA ASN A 507 -26.05 -1.35 19.74
C ASN A 507 -24.53 -1.36 19.62
N VAL A 508 -23.88 -0.40 20.27
CA VAL A 508 -22.42 -0.28 20.30
C VAL A 508 -21.74 -1.05 21.45
N GLY A 509 -22.48 -1.93 22.14
CA GLY A 509 -22.01 -2.60 23.36
C GLY A 509 -20.77 -3.47 23.16
N ASN A 510 -20.49 -3.96 21.95
CA ASN A 510 -19.30 -4.75 21.63
C ASN A 510 -18.15 -3.92 21.01
N VAL A 511 -18.36 -2.63 20.77
CA VAL A 511 -17.35 -1.75 20.15
C VAL A 511 -16.22 -1.49 21.14
N THR A 512 -14.98 -1.63 20.67
CA THR A 512 -13.76 -1.35 21.44
C THR A 512 -13.02 -0.11 20.95
N ASN A 513 -13.18 0.25 19.67
CA ASN A 513 -12.48 1.35 19.02
C ASN A 513 -13.45 2.31 18.31
N MET A 514 -13.49 3.57 18.76
CA MET A 514 -14.25 4.68 18.16
C MET A 514 -13.33 5.84 17.74
N SER A 515 -12.03 5.59 17.60
CA SER A 515 -11.06 6.64 17.26
C SER A 515 -11.44 7.38 15.99
N ALA A 516 -11.45 8.71 16.05
CA ALA A 516 -11.76 9.62 14.94
C ALA A 516 -13.08 9.33 14.20
N MET A 517 -14.05 8.66 14.85
CA MET A 517 -15.32 8.25 14.23
C MET A 517 -16.06 9.42 13.56
N PHE A 518 -16.10 10.59 14.18
CA PHE A 518 -16.75 11.81 13.70
C PHE A 518 -15.78 12.97 13.51
N GLN A 519 -14.47 12.70 13.44
CA GLN A 519 -13.46 13.73 13.30
C GLN A 519 -13.75 14.57 12.04
N SER A 520 -13.77 15.90 12.20
CA SER A 520 -14.00 16.86 11.11
C SER A 520 -15.33 16.69 10.37
N THR A 521 -16.35 16.14 11.03
CA THR A 521 -17.75 16.22 10.55
C THR A 521 -18.28 17.63 10.77
N LYS A 522 -18.92 18.23 9.77
CA LYS A 522 -19.43 19.60 9.90
C LYS A 522 -20.86 19.65 10.38
N SER A 523 -21.70 18.71 9.92
CA SER A 523 -23.15 18.75 10.13
C SER A 523 -23.63 17.84 11.27
N PHE A 524 -22.83 16.88 11.74
CA PHE A 524 -23.29 15.84 12.66
C PHE A 524 -23.64 16.43 14.03
N ASN A 525 -24.91 16.33 14.42
CA ASN A 525 -25.40 16.81 15.71
C ASN A 525 -26.58 15.96 16.22
N GLN A 526 -26.48 14.64 16.16
CA GLN A 526 -27.55 13.74 16.63
C GLN A 526 -27.31 13.28 18.07
N ASN A 527 -28.39 12.91 18.77
CA ASN A 527 -28.29 12.35 20.12
C ASN A 527 -27.74 10.92 20.05
N ILE A 528 -26.65 10.67 20.76
CA ILE A 528 -25.98 9.37 20.93
C ILE A 528 -25.82 8.98 22.41
N GLY A 529 -26.52 9.68 23.31
CA GLY A 529 -26.41 9.48 24.75
C GLY A 529 -26.91 8.11 25.24
N SER A 530 -27.73 7.42 24.44
CA SER A 530 -28.22 6.05 24.72
C SER A 530 -27.16 4.95 24.54
N TRP A 531 -26.01 5.26 23.97
CA TRP A 531 -24.98 4.28 23.66
C TRP A 531 -24.34 3.66 24.91
N ASN A 532 -24.23 2.33 24.92
CA ASN A 532 -23.43 1.61 25.91
C ASN A 532 -21.96 1.55 25.47
N VAL A 533 -21.12 2.45 26.02
CA VAL A 533 -19.70 2.56 25.67
C VAL A 533 -18.76 1.81 26.63
N SER A 534 -19.27 0.89 27.47
CA SER A 534 -18.50 0.26 28.55
C SER A 534 -17.35 -0.62 28.09
N ASN A 535 -17.32 -1.01 26.82
CA ASN A 535 -16.24 -1.81 26.22
C ASN A 535 -15.23 -0.99 25.41
N VAL A 536 -15.51 0.29 25.15
CA VAL A 536 -14.66 1.16 24.36
C VAL A 536 -13.40 1.52 25.13
N THR A 537 -12.23 1.30 24.51
CA THR A 537 -10.92 1.65 25.09
C THR A 537 -10.31 2.88 24.40
N THR A 538 -10.72 3.17 23.16
CA THR A 538 -10.11 4.23 22.35
C THR A 538 -11.16 5.20 21.82
N PHE A 539 -11.15 6.42 22.36
CA PHE A 539 -11.96 7.57 21.91
C PHE A 539 -11.11 8.66 21.25
N ASN A 540 -9.82 8.37 20.97
CA ASN A 540 -8.87 9.32 20.41
C ASN A 540 -9.50 10.08 19.24
N SER A 541 -9.51 11.41 19.32
CA SER A 541 -10.01 12.30 18.26
C SER A 541 -11.46 12.07 17.83
N MET A 542 -12.30 11.34 18.58
CA MET A 542 -13.63 10.89 18.15
C MET A 542 -14.49 12.03 17.56
N PHE A 543 -14.47 13.21 18.19
CA PHE A 543 -15.18 14.41 17.75
C PHE A 543 -14.22 15.58 17.46
N SER A 544 -12.93 15.31 17.22
CA SER A 544 -11.95 16.35 16.91
C SER A 544 -12.39 17.13 15.67
N GLY A 545 -12.59 18.45 15.79
CA GLY A 545 -13.11 19.31 14.73
C GLY A 545 -14.54 19.02 14.29
N ALA A 546 -15.36 18.33 15.09
CA ALA A 546 -16.78 18.12 14.78
C ALA A 546 -17.58 19.41 15.05
N GLU A 547 -17.79 20.24 14.03
CA GLU A 547 -18.19 21.65 14.17
C GLU A 547 -19.57 21.81 14.84
N ALA A 548 -20.59 21.11 14.34
CA ALA A 548 -21.96 21.20 14.87
C ALA A 548 -22.25 20.26 16.04
N PHE A 549 -21.33 19.38 16.44
CA PHE A 549 -21.64 18.33 17.40
C PHE A 549 -21.88 18.89 18.80
N ASN A 550 -23.10 18.74 19.29
CA ASN A 550 -23.52 19.07 20.65
C ASN A 550 -24.53 18.05 21.20
N ASN A 551 -24.40 16.77 20.80
CA ASN A 551 -25.29 15.66 21.14
C ASN A 551 -26.79 15.95 20.86
N GLY A 552 -27.11 16.67 19.78
CA GLY A 552 -28.49 17.08 19.48
C GLY A 552 -29.12 18.01 20.52
N GLY A 553 -28.30 18.65 21.36
CA GLY A 553 -28.76 19.45 22.50
C GLY A 553 -29.14 18.62 23.74
N SER A 554 -29.08 17.29 23.68
CA SER A 554 -29.44 16.41 24.79
C SER A 554 -28.28 16.29 25.81
N PRO A 555 -28.58 16.31 27.13
CA PRO A 555 -27.59 16.05 28.17
C PRO A 555 -27.27 14.55 28.33
N ASP A 556 -27.94 13.65 27.60
CA ASP A 556 -27.88 12.20 27.85
C ASP A 556 -26.46 11.60 27.72
N ILE A 557 -25.56 12.23 26.96
CA ILE A 557 -24.16 11.81 26.86
C ILE A 557 -23.44 11.82 28.22
N ASN A 558 -23.96 12.59 29.19
CA ASN A 558 -23.50 12.57 30.58
C ASN A 558 -23.65 11.19 31.22
N ASN A 559 -24.61 10.37 30.76
CA ASN A 559 -24.92 9.05 31.33
C ASN A 559 -24.08 7.91 30.75
N TRP A 560 -23.09 8.21 29.89
CA TRP A 560 -22.18 7.20 29.36
C TRP A 560 -21.37 6.51 30.47
N ASN A 561 -21.45 5.17 30.50
CA ASN A 561 -20.66 4.33 31.38
C ASN A 561 -19.37 3.93 30.69
N LEU A 562 -18.27 4.62 31.00
CA LEU A 562 -16.95 4.27 30.49
C LEU A 562 -16.44 2.96 31.10
N LYS A 563 -15.54 2.27 30.38
CA LYS A 563 -14.82 1.10 30.89
C LYS A 563 -14.07 1.45 32.19
N THR A 564 -14.16 0.59 33.19
CA THR A 564 -13.57 0.85 34.53
C THR A 564 -12.23 0.14 34.76
N THR A 565 -11.79 -0.71 33.83
CA THR A 565 -10.53 -1.46 33.91
C THR A 565 -9.71 -1.30 32.63
N GLY A 566 -8.39 -1.47 32.75
CA GLY A 566 -7.46 -1.26 31.63
C GLY A 566 -7.16 0.23 31.43
N SER A 567 -6.99 0.63 30.18
CA SER A 567 -6.59 1.98 29.79
C SER A 567 -7.57 2.56 28.78
N ILE A 568 -8.08 3.76 29.07
CA ILE A 568 -8.88 4.57 28.13
C ILE A 568 -8.05 5.75 27.65
N ASN A 569 -8.05 5.96 26.33
CA ASN A 569 -7.45 7.12 25.68
C ASN A 569 -8.53 8.12 25.20
N LEU A 570 -8.57 9.30 25.82
CA LEU A 570 -9.45 10.43 25.47
C LEU A 570 -8.71 11.56 24.73
N ASN A 571 -7.48 11.32 24.26
CA ASN A 571 -6.68 12.33 23.58
C ASN A 571 -7.46 12.98 22.43
N ALA A 572 -7.48 14.30 22.41
CA ALA A 572 -8.12 15.12 21.39
C ALA A 572 -9.61 14.83 21.13
N MET A 573 -10.32 14.14 22.04
CA MET A 573 -11.70 13.69 21.81
C MET A 573 -12.63 14.83 21.36
N PHE A 574 -12.50 16.03 21.95
CA PHE A 574 -13.24 17.25 21.61
C PHE A 574 -12.29 18.41 21.24
N GLN A 575 -11.16 18.10 20.60
CA GLN A 575 -10.21 19.12 20.16
C GLN A 575 -10.83 19.98 19.06
N GLY A 576 -10.81 21.31 19.22
CA GLY A 576 -11.19 22.30 18.22
C GLY A 576 -10.45 22.11 16.90
N GLY A 577 -11.18 22.19 15.78
CA GLY A 577 -10.61 22.12 14.44
C GLY A 577 -9.64 23.28 14.16
N GLY A 578 -8.65 23.07 13.28
CA GLY A 578 -7.73 24.13 12.88
C GLY A 578 -8.39 25.22 12.04
N GLY A 579 -7.81 26.41 12.00
CA GLY A 579 -8.33 27.55 11.21
C GLY A 579 -9.49 28.28 11.90
N ASP A 580 -10.56 28.57 11.15
CA ASP A 580 -11.77 29.27 11.61
C ASP A 580 -12.89 28.30 12.07
N SER A 581 -12.65 26.99 12.03
CA SER A 581 -13.63 25.97 12.45
C SER A 581 -14.10 26.16 13.89
N GLN A 582 -15.42 26.19 14.09
CA GLN A 582 -16.04 26.44 15.39
C GLN A 582 -16.58 25.13 15.95
N MET A 583 -16.07 24.69 17.10
CA MET A 583 -16.65 23.57 17.84
C MET A 583 -17.57 24.09 18.93
N ILE A 584 -18.84 23.68 18.90
CA ILE A 584 -19.86 24.18 19.82
C ILE A 584 -20.11 23.26 21.03
N PHE A 585 -19.41 22.12 21.10
CA PHE A 585 -19.66 21.09 22.12
C PHE A 585 -19.54 21.66 23.55
N ASN A 586 -20.64 21.62 24.29
CA ASN A 586 -20.69 22.08 25.68
C ASN A 586 -21.72 21.29 26.52
N GLN A 587 -21.93 20.01 26.22
CA GLN A 587 -22.85 19.14 26.97
C GLN A 587 -22.23 18.63 28.28
N PRO A 588 -23.04 18.38 29.33
CA PRO A 588 -22.55 17.84 30.58
C PRO A 588 -21.93 16.45 30.38
N ILE A 589 -20.77 16.23 31.01
CA ILE A 589 -20.01 14.96 31.00
C ILE A 589 -19.42 14.65 32.39
N GLY A 590 -19.89 15.35 33.42
CA GLY A 590 -19.39 15.21 34.79
C GLY A 590 -19.67 13.83 35.39
N ASN A 591 -20.73 13.12 34.98
CA ASN A 591 -21.11 11.83 35.57
C ASN A 591 -20.23 10.67 35.11
N TRP A 592 -19.31 10.87 34.16
CA TRP A 592 -18.44 9.81 33.66
C TRP A 592 -17.53 9.24 34.75
N ASN A 593 -17.49 7.91 34.87
CA ASN A 593 -16.47 7.24 35.67
C ASN A 593 -15.15 7.17 34.91
N THR A 594 -14.24 8.10 35.20
CA THR A 594 -12.97 8.27 34.49
C THR A 594 -11.81 7.47 35.08
N ILE A 595 -12.05 6.53 36.01
CA ILE A 595 -10.97 5.78 36.70
C ILE A 595 -9.98 5.08 35.75
N ALA A 596 -10.42 4.59 34.59
CA ALA A 596 -9.54 3.89 33.64
C ALA A 596 -8.85 4.83 32.64
N VAL A 597 -9.13 6.13 32.67
CA VAL A 597 -8.53 7.08 31.73
C VAL A 597 -7.06 7.32 32.08
N THR A 598 -6.19 7.18 31.08
CA THR A 598 -4.73 7.36 31.23
C THR A 598 -4.20 8.57 30.45
N ASP A 599 -4.91 9.01 29.41
CA ASP A 599 -4.55 10.15 28.56
C ASP A 599 -5.77 11.04 28.28
N MET A 600 -5.68 12.31 28.67
CA MET A 600 -6.67 13.37 28.41
C MET A 600 -6.05 14.55 27.64
N SER A 601 -4.88 14.35 27.03
CA SER A 601 -4.17 15.42 26.34
C SER A 601 -4.97 15.96 25.16
N ASN A 602 -4.91 17.28 24.98
CA ASN A 602 -5.63 18.01 23.92
C ASN A 602 -7.16 17.86 23.94
N MET A 603 -7.77 17.24 24.97
CA MET A 603 -9.18 16.84 24.95
C MET A 603 -10.13 17.98 24.59
N PHE A 604 -9.87 19.20 25.08
CA PHE A 604 -10.64 20.41 24.77
C PHE A 604 -9.78 21.51 24.13
N GLN A 605 -8.61 21.16 23.59
CA GLN A 605 -7.70 22.14 22.99
C GLN A 605 -8.40 22.87 21.85
N LYS A 606 -8.32 24.20 21.84
CA LYS A 606 -8.62 25.03 20.67
C LYS A 606 -7.36 25.19 19.82
N THR A 607 -7.44 24.86 18.53
CA THR A 607 -6.39 25.13 17.55
C THR A 607 -6.87 26.24 16.60
N GLY A 608 -6.03 27.24 16.29
CA GLY A 608 -6.42 28.35 15.40
C GLY A 608 -7.30 29.44 16.03
N ASN A 609 -8.05 30.14 15.18
CA ASN A 609 -8.86 31.31 15.52
C ASN A 609 -10.32 30.96 15.85
N GLY A 610 -10.84 29.83 15.36
CA GLY A 610 -12.24 29.42 15.54
C GLY A 610 -12.69 29.18 16.99
N PHE A 611 -13.97 29.30 17.30
CA PHE A 611 -14.48 29.25 18.68
C PHE A 611 -14.59 27.82 19.23
N HIS A 612 -14.11 27.58 20.46
CA HIS A 612 -14.42 26.37 21.24
C HIS A 612 -14.76 26.78 22.68
N PHE A 613 -16.00 26.54 23.10
CA PHE A 613 -16.51 26.92 24.42
C PHE A 613 -16.94 25.66 25.19
N PHE A 614 -16.00 25.07 25.95
CA PHE A 614 -16.33 24.02 26.91
C PHE A 614 -16.14 24.55 28.33
N ASN A 615 -17.21 24.53 29.14
CA ASN A 615 -17.18 25.00 30.53
C ASN A 615 -18.14 24.22 31.45
N GLN A 616 -18.18 22.90 31.33
CA GLN A 616 -19.04 22.05 32.16
C GLN A 616 -18.32 21.55 33.42
N PRO A 617 -19.04 21.33 34.54
CA PRO A 617 -18.44 20.84 35.78
C PRO A 617 -17.93 19.40 35.62
N ILE A 618 -16.63 19.22 35.78
CA ILE A 618 -15.91 17.93 35.68
C ILE A 618 -15.00 17.68 36.89
N GLY A 619 -15.16 18.46 37.96
CA GLY A 619 -14.34 18.36 39.17
C GLY A 619 -14.48 17.03 39.92
N ASN A 620 -15.58 16.30 39.68
CA ASN A 620 -15.87 15.00 40.28
C ASN A 620 -15.20 13.80 39.56
N TRP A 621 -14.50 14.03 38.45
CA TRP A 621 -13.78 12.99 37.73
C TRP A 621 -12.68 12.33 38.57
N ASN A 622 -12.52 11.02 38.41
CA ASN A 622 -11.44 10.26 39.02
C ASN A 622 -10.21 10.22 38.09
N THR A 623 -9.25 11.10 38.34
CA THR A 623 -8.04 11.26 37.52
C THR A 623 -6.83 10.45 38.01
N SER A 624 -7.01 9.55 38.99
CA SER A 624 -5.90 8.85 39.68
C SER A 624 -5.02 7.95 38.80
N ASN A 625 -5.46 7.62 37.58
CA ASN A 625 -4.69 6.87 36.59
C ASN A 625 -4.21 7.71 35.39
N VAL A 626 -4.55 9.00 35.34
CA VAL A 626 -4.15 9.89 34.25
C VAL A 626 -2.65 10.19 34.36
N THR A 627 -1.95 10.08 33.24
CA THR A 627 -0.51 10.34 33.14
C THR A 627 -0.18 11.55 32.27
N ASN A 628 -1.09 11.93 31.36
CA ASN A 628 -0.91 13.01 30.41
C ASN A 628 -2.15 13.92 30.34
N MET A 629 -1.97 15.21 30.65
CA MET A 629 -2.98 16.28 30.59
C MET A 629 -2.51 17.44 29.69
N SER A 630 -1.48 17.23 28.87
CA SER A 630 -0.91 18.30 28.05
C SER A 630 -1.94 18.93 27.11
N ASN A 631 -1.94 20.27 27.04
CA ASN A 631 -2.85 21.08 26.24
C ASN A 631 -4.36 20.85 26.48
N MET A 632 -4.78 20.17 27.55
CA MET A 632 -6.17 19.74 27.73
C MET A 632 -7.19 20.89 27.54
N PHE A 633 -6.90 22.07 28.08
CA PHE A 633 -7.72 23.28 27.97
C PHE A 633 -7.01 24.43 27.26
N ARG A 634 -5.99 24.12 26.44
CA ARG A 634 -5.24 25.13 25.72
C ARG A 634 -6.14 25.92 24.78
N GLN A 635 -5.98 27.25 24.79
CA GLN A 635 -6.70 28.17 23.91
C GLN A 635 -5.73 28.85 22.93
N GLY A 636 -6.06 28.81 21.64
CA GLY A 636 -5.42 29.64 20.60
C GLY A 636 -6.21 30.93 20.31
N GLY A 637 -5.62 31.89 19.60
CA GLY A 637 -6.33 33.05 19.02
C GLY A 637 -6.73 34.20 19.97
N THR A 638 -7.40 35.22 19.42
CA THR A 638 -7.80 36.44 20.16
C THR A 638 -9.15 36.33 20.88
N ASP A 639 -10.03 35.44 20.40
CA ASP A 639 -11.41 35.33 20.86
C ASP A 639 -11.63 33.94 21.46
N GLY A 640 -11.87 33.82 22.76
CA GLY A 640 -11.91 32.50 23.42
C GLY A 640 -12.88 32.46 24.59
N GLY A 641 -13.76 31.46 24.56
CA GLY A 641 -14.47 30.96 25.74
C GLY A 641 -13.51 30.44 26.78
N ALA A 642 -13.90 30.44 28.05
CA ALA A 642 -13.02 29.97 29.10
C ALA A 642 -13.66 28.87 29.93
N PHE A 643 -12.92 27.77 30.01
CA PHE A 643 -13.08 26.79 31.06
C PHE A 643 -12.70 27.44 32.40
N ASN A 644 -13.62 27.44 33.36
CA ASN A 644 -13.38 27.97 34.71
C ASN A 644 -14.19 27.23 35.77
N GLN A 645 -13.91 25.94 35.92
CA GLN A 645 -14.56 25.08 36.93
C GLN A 645 -13.57 24.66 38.02
N ASN A 646 -14.08 24.25 39.18
CA ASN A 646 -13.25 23.72 40.27
C ASN A 646 -12.74 22.31 39.91
N LEU A 647 -11.42 22.13 39.94
CA LEU A 647 -10.69 20.88 39.70
C LEU A 647 -9.93 20.37 40.94
N GLY A 648 -10.16 20.96 42.11
CA GLY A 648 -9.41 20.66 43.33
C GLY A 648 -9.44 19.20 43.77
N ASN A 649 -10.53 18.48 43.47
CA ASN A 649 -10.69 17.07 43.83
C ASN A 649 -9.93 16.10 42.92
N TRP A 650 -9.26 16.58 41.87
CA TRP A 650 -8.50 15.73 40.97
C TRP A 650 -7.25 15.15 41.65
N ASN A 651 -7.03 13.85 41.45
CA ASN A 651 -5.80 13.18 41.84
C ASN A 651 -4.79 13.21 40.69
N VAL A 652 -3.80 14.08 40.79
CA VAL A 652 -2.78 14.28 39.76
C VAL A 652 -1.45 13.58 40.06
N SER A 653 -1.43 12.65 41.02
CA SER A 653 -0.18 12.02 41.52
C SER A 653 0.54 11.10 40.54
N LYS A 654 -0.09 10.78 39.39
CA LYS A 654 0.52 10.04 38.29
C LYS A 654 0.77 10.89 37.03
N VAL A 655 0.35 12.15 37.03
CA VAL A 655 0.47 13.01 35.85
C VAL A 655 1.93 13.46 35.72
N LEU A 656 2.55 13.12 34.59
CA LEU A 656 3.91 13.52 34.25
C LEU A 656 3.95 14.68 33.26
N ASN A 657 2.86 14.91 32.51
CA ASN A 657 2.84 15.95 31.50
C ASN A 657 1.63 16.88 31.64
N PHE A 658 1.88 18.09 32.13
CA PHE A 658 0.94 19.20 32.23
C PHE A 658 1.21 20.28 31.17
N SER A 659 2.09 20.02 30.20
CA SER A 659 2.56 21.07 29.30
C SER A 659 1.40 21.75 28.57
N GLY A 660 1.34 23.07 28.68
CA GLY A 660 0.31 23.89 28.08
C GLY A 660 -1.13 23.60 28.52
N MET A 661 -1.36 22.88 29.63
CA MET A 661 -2.71 22.44 30.05
C MET A 661 -3.75 23.57 30.04
N PHE A 662 -3.38 24.76 30.51
CA PHE A 662 -4.21 25.97 30.51
C PHE A 662 -3.57 27.12 29.71
N LEU A 663 -2.69 26.82 28.76
CA LEU A 663 -2.04 27.82 27.92
C LEU A 663 -3.09 28.66 27.19
N GLY A 664 -3.10 29.96 27.44
CA GLY A 664 -4.05 30.92 26.86
C GLY A 664 -5.46 30.89 27.46
N ALA A 665 -5.71 30.11 28.52
CA ALA A 665 -7.03 30.00 29.15
C ALA A 665 -7.42 31.31 29.86
N ARG A 666 -8.29 32.10 29.22
CA ARG A 666 -8.51 33.52 29.57
C ARG A 666 -9.24 33.82 30.87
N GLN A 667 -10.00 32.85 31.41
CA GLN A 667 -10.75 33.02 32.67
C GLN A 667 -10.47 31.91 33.69
N PHE A 668 -9.51 31.03 33.44
CA PHE A 668 -9.28 29.91 34.35
C PHE A 668 -8.70 30.41 35.67
N ASN A 669 -9.50 30.33 36.73
CA ASN A 669 -9.11 30.60 38.11
C ASN A 669 -9.71 29.54 39.05
N ASN A 670 -9.76 28.28 38.59
CA ASN A 670 -10.32 27.12 39.32
C ASN A 670 -11.76 27.34 39.84
N GLY A 671 -12.61 28.05 39.10
CA GLY A 671 -13.96 28.41 39.54
C GLY A 671 -13.98 29.33 40.78
N GLY A 672 -12.85 29.98 41.11
CA GLY A 672 -12.68 30.76 42.34
C GLY A 672 -12.23 29.95 43.55
N SER A 673 -12.18 28.61 43.47
CA SER A 673 -11.78 27.76 44.60
C SER A 673 -10.26 27.69 44.79
N PRO A 674 -9.75 27.74 46.04
CA PRO A 674 -8.34 27.54 46.35
C PRO A 674 -7.90 26.06 46.34
N ASP A 675 -8.83 25.11 46.13
CA ASP A 675 -8.60 23.69 46.37
C ASP A 675 -7.50 23.07 45.51
N ILE A 676 -7.17 23.67 44.36
CA ILE A 676 -6.05 23.22 43.51
C ILE A 676 -4.70 23.26 44.26
N ASN A 677 -4.58 24.06 45.32
CA ASN A 677 -3.41 24.08 46.21
C ASN A 677 -3.17 22.72 46.90
N ASN A 678 -4.21 21.90 47.03
CA ASN A 678 -4.16 20.58 47.68
C ASN A 678 -3.75 19.45 46.73
N TRP A 679 -3.48 19.74 45.45
CA TRP A 679 -3.03 18.73 44.49
C TRP A 679 -1.71 18.08 44.93
N ILE A 680 -1.69 16.75 44.89
CA ILE A 680 -0.49 15.94 45.15
C ILE A 680 0.13 15.58 43.81
N LEU A 681 1.26 16.22 43.47
CA LEU A 681 2.03 15.92 42.26
C LEU A 681 2.77 14.58 42.38
N ALA A 682 3.18 14.02 41.23
CA ALA A 682 4.00 12.82 41.20
C ALA A 682 5.33 13.02 41.96
N LYS A 683 5.77 12.00 42.71
CA LYS A 683 7.00 12.06 43.51
C LYS A 683 8.25 11.66 42.72
N THR A 684 8.07 10.96 41.60
CA THR A 684 9.11 10.43 40.72
C THR A 684 8.70 10.63 39.27
N GLY A 685 9.65 10.47 38.35
CA GLY A 685 9.45 10.76 36.93
C GLY A 685 9.75 12.23 36.59
N ASN A 686 9.85 12.53 35.30
CA ASN A 686 10.19 13.86 34.81
C ASN A 686 8.90 14.65 34.58
N ILE A 687 8.44 15.41 35.57
CA ILE A 687 7.24 16.21 35.40
C ILE A 687 7.55 17.41 34.49
N ASN A 688 6.72 17.60 33.47
CA ASN A 688 6.74 18.74 32.56
C ASN A 688 5.55 19.67 32.83
N MET A 689 5.81 20.90 33.26
CA MET A 689 4.84 21.97 33.49
C MET A 689 5.06 23.18 32.57
N SER A 690 5.83 23.00 31.49
CA SER A 690 6.08 24.07 30.52
C SER A 690 4.77 24.68 30.02
N GLN A 691 4.72 26.00 29.99
CA GLN A 691 3.58 26.78 29.50
C GLN A 691 2.22 26.52 30.19
N MET A 692 2.18 25.80 31.33
CA MET A 692 0.93 25.33 31.93
C MET A 692 -0.11 26.43 32.13
N PHE A 693 0.30 27.63 32.56
CA PHE A 693 -0.53 28.80 32.79
C PHE A 693 -0.08 30.02 31.96
N ALA A 694 0.69 29.80 30.88
CA ALA A 694 1.20 30.90 30.08
C ALA A 694 0.09 31.60 29.30
N ASN A 695 0.31 32.89 29.01
CA ASN A 695 -0.61 33.75 28.27
C ASN A 695 0.17 34.61 27.26
N ILE A 696 0.99 33.97 26.44
CA ILE A 696 1.86 34.63 25.46
C ILE A 696 1.01 35.03 24.23
N ASN A 697 1.16 36.28 23.76
CA ASN A 697 0.46 36.89 22.61
C ASN A 697 -1.06 37.09 22.77
N MET A 698 -1.56 37.38 23.98
CA MET A 698 -2.99 37.64 24.22
C MET A 698 -3.23 38.98 24.96
N HIS A 699 -4.29 39.72 24.60
CA HIS A 699 -4.73 40.99 25.21
C HIS A 699 -6.03 40.80 26.03
N ASN A 700 -6.25 41.58 27.11
CA ASN A 700 -7.45 41.63 27.97
C ASN A 700 -7.85 40.31 28.68
N LEU A 701 -7.13 39.91 29.74
CA LEU A 701 -7.33 38.61 30.43
C LEU A 701 -7.68 38.75 31.93
N THR A 702 -8.53 37.87 32.45
CA THR A 702 -8.65 37.60 33.90
C THR A 702 -7.63 36.53 34.33
N THR A 703 -7.19 36.62 35.58
CA THR A 703 -5.88 36.11 36.02
C THR A 703 -5.96 34.79 36.77
N PHE A 704 -5.29 33.74 36.31
CA PHE A 704 -4.99 32.60 37.19
C PHE A 704 -4.16 33.10 38.38
N ASN A 705 -4.73 33.06 39.58
CA ASN A 705 -4.08 33.54 40.79
C ASN A 705 -4.43 32.69 42.02
N GLN A 706 -4.78 31.42 41.81
CA GLN A 706 -5.07 30.50 42.92
C GLN A 706 -3.80 30.11 43.67
N PRO A 707 -3.88 29.89 45.00
CA PRO A 707 -2.73 29.41 45.76
C PRO A 707 -2.27 28.05 45.23
N ILE A 708 -0.97 27.91 45.03
CA ILE A 708 -0.29 26.67 44.59
C ILE A 708 1.05 26.46 45.34
N GLY A 709 1.29 27.23 46.40
CA GLY A 709 2.54 27.21 47.16
C GLY A 709 2.81 25.89 47.87
N ASN A 710 1.77 25.09 48.13
CA ASN A 710 1.88 23.81 48.84
C ASN A 710 2.29 22.63 47.95
N TRP A 711 2.41 22.83 46.63
CA TRP A 711 2.79 21.76 45.71
C TRP A 711 4.21 21.25 45.98
N ASN A 712 4.37 19.93 46.06
CA ASN A 712 5.69 19.31 46.05
C ASN A 712 6.24 19.23 44.63
N THR A 713 7.09 20.18 44.26
CA THR A 713 7.69 20.30 42.92
C THR A 713 8.99 19.52 42.74
N SER A 714 9.38 18.66 43.68
CA SER A 714 10.68 17.96 43.66
C SER A 714 10.91 17.08 42.43
N ALA A 715 9.87 16.61 41.75
CA ALA A 715 9.97 15.80 40.53
C ALA A 715 9.81 16.61 39.22
N VAL A 716 9.62 17.93 39.32
CA VAL A 716 9.49 18.80 38.16
C VAL A 716 10.85 19.04 37.52
N THR A 717 10.91 18.86 36.21
CA THR A 717 12.13 19.03 35.41
C THR A 717 12.02 20.21 34.45
N ASN A 718 10.81 20.55 34.00
CA ASN A 718 10.59 21.63 33.04
C ASN A 718 9.45 22.54 33.52
N MET A 719 9.75 23.84 33.68
CA MET A 719 8.79 24.90 33.99
C MET A 719 8.91 26.06 32.98
N SER A 720 9.50 25.86 31.80
CA SER A 720 9.68 26.97 30.86
C SER A 720 8.36 27.63 30.51
N GLN A 721 8.36 28.95 30.57
CA GLN A 721 7.19 29.79 30.28
C GLN A 721 5.93 29.46 31.10
N MET A 722 6.03 28.73 32.23
CA MET A 722 4.85 28.28 33.00
C MET A 722 3.88 29.43 33.34
N PHE A 723 4.40 30.61 33.66
CA PHE A 723 3.64 31.84 33.92
C PHE A 723 4.05 32.99 32.98
N GLY A 724 4.65 32.67 31.83
CA GLY A 724 5.08 33.65 30.85
C GLY A 724 3.88 34.37 30.21
N ALA A 725 3.98 35.68 30.02
CA ALA A 725 2.91 36.49 29.45
C ALA A 725 3.45 37.64 28.57
N THR A 726 2.57 38.25 27.77
CA THR A 726 2.80 39.56 27.16
C THR A 726 2.92 40.66 28.22
N ALA A 727 3.75 41.67 27.97
CA ALA A 727 3.99 42.77 28.91
C ALA A 727 2.69 43.48 29.31
N GLY A 728 2.46 43.63 30.62
CA GLY A 728 1.24 44.23 31.18
C GLY A 728 0.17 43.24 31.63
N SER A 729 0.35 41.93 31.41
CA SER A 729 -0.55 40.90 31.95
C SER A 729 -0.39 40.76 33.48
N VAL A 730 -1.52 40.76 34.19
CA VAL A 730 -1.62 40.71 35.67
C VAL A 730 -1.70 39.28 36.24
N ALA A 731 -1.55 38.24 35.40
CA ALA A 731 -1.95 36.87 35.76
C ALA A 731 -0.91 36.08 36.56
N PHE A 732 -0.98 36.13 37.90
CA PHE A 732 -0.29 35.31 38.93
C PHE A 732 0.63 36.12 39.86
N ASN A 733 0.27 36.15 41.15
CA ASN A 733 0.95 36.82 42.27
C ASN A 733 0.78 36.01 43.57
N GLN A 734 1.28 34.78 43.61
CA GLN A 734 1.25 33.91 44.79
C GLN A 734 2.66 33.59 45.27
N ASP A 735 2.81 33.30 46.57
CA ASP A 735 4.06 32.83 47.14
C ASP A 735 4.35 31.39 46.71
N ILE A 736 5.47 31.21 46.00
CA ILE A 736 6.01 29.92 45.55
C ILE A 736 7.48 29.74 45.99
N GLY A 737 7.95 30.53 46.96
CA GLY A 737 9.32 30.44 47.47
C GLY A 737 9.63 29.09 48.12
N ASN A 738 8.60 28.39 48.60
CA ASN A 738 8.71 27.08 49.21
C ASN A 738 8.81 25.91 48.23
N TRP A 739 8.77 26.14 46.91
CA TRP A 739 8.91 25.08 45.90
C TRP A 739 10.30 24.44 45.88
N ASN A 740 10.37 23.13 45.65
CA ASN A 740 11.62 22.41 45.47
C ASN A 740 11.97 22.33 43.98
N ILE A 741 13.00 23.08 43.58
CA ILE A 741 13.44 23.20 42.19
C ILE A 741 14.72 22.41 41.88
N SER A 742 15.14 21.48 42.75
CA SER A 742 16.44 20.80 42.63
C SER A 742 16.60 19.97 41.35
N ASN A 743 15.50 19.56 40.73
CA ASN A 743 15.47 18.77 39.50
C ASN A 743 15.08 19.58 38.25
N VAL A 744 14.74 20.86 38.41
CA VAL A 744 14.35 21.71 37.29
C VAL A 744 15.59 22.02 36.45
N ILE A 745 15.54 21.72 35.16
CA ILE A 745 16.60 21.97 34.18
C ILE A 745 16.24 23.09 33.19
N ASP A 746 14.95 23.45 33.08
CA ASP A 746 14.47 24.49 32.18
C ASP A 746 13.46 25.43 32.88
N LEU A 747 13.88 26.69 33.04
CA LEU A 747 13.09 27.82 33.55
C LEU A 747 13.02 28.97 32.53
N ASN A 748 13.35 28.71 31.26
CA ASN A 748 13.38 29.76 30.26
C ASN A 748 12.01 30.43 30.15
N GLY A 749 12.00 31.75 30.33
CA GLY A 749 10.80 32.58 30.25
C GLY A 749 9.73 32.33 31.31
N PHE A 750 10.07 31.66 32.42
CA PHE A 750 9.16 31.26 33.51
C PHE A 750 8.12 32.33 33.90
N MET A 751 8.55 33.58 34.07
CA MET A 751 7.73 34.74 34.48
C MET A 751 7.97 35.93 33.54
N THR A 752 8.26 35.70 32.25
CA THR A 752 8.45 36.78 31.27
C THR A 752 7.23 37.69 31.23
N GLY A 753 7.45 39.00 31.18
CA GLY A 753 6.38 40.01 31.06
C GLY A 753 5.78 40.50 32.38
N LYS A 754 6.24 39.99 33.53
CA LYS A 754 5.83 40.48 34.86
C LYS A 754 6.37 41.88 35.16
N THR A 755 5.65 42.63 35.98
CA THR A 755 5.95 44.00 36.42
C THR A 755 5.74 44.10 37.94
N PRO A 756 6.17 45.18 38.61
CA PRO A 756 5.92 45.35 40.05
C PRO A 756 4.44 45.37 40.43
N SER A 757 3.55 45.69 39.49
CA SER A 757 2.10 45.66 39.69
C SER A 757 1.47 44.28 39.48
N SER A 758 2.14 43.37 38.78
CA SER A 758 1.63 42.02 38.49
C SER A 758 2.33 40.90 39.27
N PHE A 759 3.47 41.20 39.90
CA PHE A 759 4.13 40.30 40.84
C PHE A 759 4.78 41.10 41.97
N SER A 760 4.30 40.86 43.20
CA SER A 760 4.69 41.65 44.36
C SER A 760 6.14 41.40 44.78
N ALA A 761 6.79 42.44 45.31
CA ALA A 761 8.14 42.33 45.84
C ALA A 761 8.26 41.30 46.97
N SER A 762 7.22 41.15 47.80
CA SER A 762 7.15 40.12 48.84
C SER A 762 7.26 38.70 48.27
N ASN A 763 6.54 38.42 47.18
CA ASN A 763 6.57 37.09 46.56
C ASN A 763 7.88 36.83 45.81
N LEU A 764 8.47 37.85 45.17
CA LEU A 764 9.80 37.72 44.57
C LEU A 764 10.90 37.55 45.63
N ASP A 765 10.80 38.25 46.75
CA ASP A 765 11.70 38.07 47.89
C ASP A 765 11.62 36.64 48.45
N ALA A 766 10.41 36.08 48.56
CA ALA A 766 10.19 34.71 48.99
C ALA A 766 10.85 33.70 48.05
N ILE A 767 10.76 33.91 46.73
CA ILE A 767 11.46 33.10 45.72
C ILE A 767 12.98 33.16 45.93
N TYR A 768 13.58 34.35 45.99
CA TYR A 768 15.03 34.47 46.15
C TYR A 768 15.53 33.90 47.48
N LYS A 769 14.81 34.08 48.59
CA LYS A 769 15.17 33.50 49.90
C LYS A 769 15.01 31.98 49.92
N GLY A 770 13.89 31.48 49.40
CA GLY A 770 13.56 30.06 49.43
C GLY A 770 14.42 29.22 48.47
N TRP A 771 14.64 29.69 47.24
CA TRP A 771 15.35 28.92 46.23
C TRP A 771 16.87 28.96 46.40
N SER A 772 17.43 30.08 46.88
CA SER A 772 18.88 30.19 47.15
C SER A 772 19.36 29.32 48.32
N SER A 773 18.45 28.87 49.19
CA SER A 773 18.76 28.03 50.34
C SER A 773 18.67 26.52 50.07
N ARG A 774 18.45 26.11 48.81
CA ARG A 774 18.20 24.71 48.41
C ARG A 774 19.16 24.25 47.31
N PRO A 775 19.35 22.93 47.11
CA PRO A 775 20.08 22.42 45.95
C PRO A 775 19.40 22.85 44.64
N ILE A 776 20.16 23.35 43.68
CA ILE A 776 19.69 23.84 42.38
C ILE A 776 20.58 23.32 41.24
N LYS A 777 20.05 23.26 40.02
CA LYS A 777 20.82 22.98 38.80
C LYS A 777 21.47 24.26 38.26
N THR A 778 22.63 24.12 37.63
CA THR A 778 23.50 25.24 37.28
C THR A 778 24.19 24.98 35.92
N PRO A 779 24.32 25.98 35.02
CA PRO A 779 23.65 27.29 35.00
C PRO A 779 22.20 27.21 34.46
N ILE A 780 21.29 28.05 34.98
CA ILE A 780 19.91 28.21 34.49
C ILE A 780 19.67 29.67 34.08
N THR A 781 18.88 29.89 33.02
CA THR A 781 18.35 31.21 32.65
C THR A 781 16.90 31.34 33.10
N ILE A 782 16.57 32.43 33.81
CA ILE A 782 15.22 32.74 34.28
C ILE A 782 14.89 34.22 34.05
N ASN A 783 13.63 34.49 33.73
CA ASN A 783 13.14 35.83 33.43
C ASN A 783 11.88 36.12 34.26
N PHE A 784 11.96 37.16 35.11
CA PHE A 784 10.88 37.71 35.94
C PHE A 784 10.34 39.04 35.38
N GLY A 785 10.66 39.37 34.13
CA GLY A 785 10.32 40.64 33.50
C GLY A 785 10.96 41.83 34.21
N THR A 786 10.14 42.81 34.58
CA THR A 786 10.51 44.03 35.31
C THR A 786 10.05 44.00 36.77
N ALA A 787 9.63 42.84 37.29
CA ALA A 787 9.26 42.69 38.69
C ALA A 787 10.43 43.05 39.61
N LYS A 788 10.14 43.78 40.70
CA LYS A 788 11.15 44.29 41.64
C LYS A 788 11.15 43.47 42.93
N TYR A 789 12.32 43.29 43.51
CA TYR A 789 12.53 42.66 44.83
C TYR A 789 12.96 43.72 45.84
N THR A 790 12.94 43.44 47.13
CA THR A 790 13.42 44.42 48.13
C THR A 790 14.86 44.13 48.54
N SER A 791 15.48 45.06 49.27
CA SER A 791 16.80 44.84 49.88
C SER A 791 16.85 43.57 50.75
N ALA A 792 15.70 43.09 51.26
CA ALA A 792 15.61 41.90 52.11
C ALA A 792 15.98 40.58 51.42
N SER A 793 16.03 40.51 50.09
CA SER A 793 16.38 39.28 49.35
C SER A 793 17.62 39.40 48.46
N SER A 794 18.32 40.55 48.52
CA SER A 794 19.52 40.82 47.71
C SER A 794 20.61 39.75 47.89
N ALA A 795 20.80 39.24 49.11
CA ALA A 795 21.74 38.16 49.38
C ALA A 795 21.36 36.84 48.68
N GLY A 796 20.07 36.48 48.69
CA GLY A 796 19.57 35.28 48.01
C GLY A 796 19.74 35.35 46.50
N ARG A 797 19.44 36.52 45.90
CA ARG A 797 19.69 36.76 44.47
C ARG A 797 21.18 36.70 44.10
N ALA A 798 22.05 37.26 44.94
CA ALA A 798 23.49 37.21 44.75
C ALA A 798 24.02 35.76 44.78
N LEU A 799 23.49 34.91 45.68
CA LEU A 799 23.83 33.48 45.73
C LEU A 799 23.43 32.72 44.45
N LEU A 800 22.28 33.03 43.86
CA LEU A 800 21.84 32.39 42.62
C LEU A 800 22.71 32.81 41.41
N THR A 801 23.09 34.08 41.33
CA THR A 801 23.85 34.64 40.21
C THR A 801 25.37 34.43 40.33
N GLY A 802 25.89 34.28 41.55
CA GLY A 802 27.30 34.02 41.81
C GLY A 802 27.74 32.58 41.53
N SER A 803 29.06 32.37 41.45
CA SER A 803 29.66 31.03 41.35
C SER A 803 29.36 30.19 42.61
N PRO A 804 29.07 28.88 42.49
CA PRO A 804 29.08 28.05 41.27
C PRO A 804 27.76 28.04 40.50
N ASN A 805 26.75 28.79 40.96
CA ASN A 805 25.40 28.71 40.42
C ASN A 805 25.26 29.36 39.04
N ASN A 806 25.89 30.53 38.84
CA ASN A 806 25.99 31.22 37.56
C ASN A 806 24.63 31.38 36.84
N TRP A 807 23.54 31.58 37.58
CA TRP A 807 22.23 31.80 36.96
C TRP A 807 22.21 33.15 36.23
N VAL A 808 21.53 33.18 35.09
CA VAL A 808 21.22 34.41 34.36
C VAL A 808 19.80 34.83 34.72
N ILE A 809 19.66 35.89 35.52
CA ILE A 809 18.37 36.38 36.02
C ILE A 809 18.05 37.72 35.38
N THR A 810 16.89 37.82 34.72
CA THR A 810 16.30 39.10 34.29
C THR A 810 15.19 39.49 35.26
N ASP A 811 15.33 40.65 35.91
CA ASP A 811 14.37 41.26 36.85
C ASP A 811 14.48 42.80 36.81
N GLY A 812 13.60 43.49 37.53
CA GLY A 812 13.53 44.96 37.59
C GLY A 812 14.46 45.62 38.62
N GLY A 813 15.33 44.87 39.29
CA GLY A 813 16.14 45.37 40.40
C GLY A 813 15.35 45.61 41.70
N ILE A 814 15.89 46.49 42.54
CA ILE A 814 15.28 46.96 43.80
C ILE A 814 14.23 48.04 43.54
#